data_AF-A0ABD3IWA3-F1
#
_entry.id   AF-A0ABD3IWA3-F1
#
_cell.length_a   1.000
_cell.length_b   1.000
_cell.length_c   1.000
_cell.angle_alpha   90.00
_cell.angle_beta   90.00
_cell.angle_gamma   90.00
#
_symmetry.space_group_name_H-M   'P 1'
#
loop_
_entity.id
_entity.type
_entity.pdbx_description
1 polymer ?
#
loop_
_entity_poly.entity_id
_entity_poly.type
_entity_poly.pdbx_seq_one_letter_code
_entity_poly.pdbx_strand_id
1 'polypeptide(L)'
;MQGDSAMPPEADRDPPAENLSCDWPPPAAVAAAAAGGERAEEQWRGGGGSAPGTPRLHQLPLPQPVGPRHAPRYAVVDAIIEEEEDGPGQRCGHTLTAVAAVGDEGSPGYMGPRLIMFGGATSLEGNPAASGPPSSPGGGGAGIRLAGAAADVHCYDILTNKWSKISPLGEPPSPRAAHVATAVGTMVVIQGGIGPDGLSAEDLHVLDLTSHRPRWQRVATQGPGPGPRYGHVMALVGQRYLMAIGGTDGKRILADVWALDTAAKPYEWRKLEPEGEGPPPCTYATASARSDGLLLLCGGRDASGVPLASAYGLAKHRDGRWEWAIAPGVSPSPRYQHAAAFVNARLHVSGGSLGGGRMVEDSSSIAVLDTAAGVWCDTMSVVTSPRTGRYAVDGPGGDAAVHLMRRCRHAAAAVGDLIYVYGGLRGGVLLDDLLVAEDLAAADTATAVSQAAAATENDDMYTDRKTDHAMLSGSWRLNKGVEYLVEASAAEAEAITAALAAAKARQANGNVELPSRDHGLEATSIEKQVVLPAEAKALGSTVKGYPVDQFEKDGRQISVNTNAARKLFDVQMSSKNVPKKVIAHLLKPRGWKPPVCRQFFLDCNEIEDLCDCAERIFSAEPSVLQLKAPVKIFGDLHGQFGDLMRLFDEYGSPSAAGDIAYIDYLFLGDYVDRGQHSLETIGLLLALKVEYPDNIHLIRGNHEAADINALFGFRIECIERLGERDGIWAWHRINRLFNWLPLAALIENKILCMHGGIGRSINYVEQIENIPRPITMEAGSILLMDLLWSDPTENDGVEGLRPNARGPGLVTFGPDRVMEFCNNNDLELIVRAHECVMDGFERFAQGHLITLFSATNYCGTANNAGAILVLGRDLVVVPKLIHPLPPASSFPEASAECQAEDTWMQVLFACFC
;
A
#
# COMPACT_ATOMS: atom_id res chain seq x y z
N MET A 1 21.99 -36.60 44.84
CA MET A 1 21.21 -36.60 46.09
C MET A 1 21.26 -35.19 46.63
N GLN A 2 20.11 -34.61 47.03
CA GLN A 2 19.99 -33.41 47.89
C GLN A 2 20.69 -32.11 47.39
N GLY A 3 20.22 -30.92 47.74
CA GLY A 3 18.97 -30.61 48.44
C GLY A 3 19.03 -29.24 49.13
N ASP A 4 18.10 -28.37 48.73
CA ASP A 4 17.38 -27.39 49.56
C ASP A 4 18.14 -26.29 50.33
N SER A 5 17.60 -25.07 50.23
CA SER A 5 17.72 -24.02 51.24
C SER A 5 16.36 -23.33 51.41
N ALA A 6 15.95 -23.06 52.65
CA ALA A 6 14.59 -22.63 53.00
C ALA A 6 14.57 -21.28 53.76
N MET A 7 13.38 -20.71 53.94
CA MET A 7 13.09 -19.40 54.59
C MET A 7 12.69 -19.57 56.08
N PRO A 8 11.98 -18.63 56.77
CA PRO A 8 12.02 -17.15 56.88
C PRO A 8 12.39 -16.79 58.38
N PRO A 9 11.80 -15.86 59.18
CA PRO A 9 11.02 -14.60 58.97
C PRO A 9 11.47 -13.38 59.86
N GLU A 10 10.66 -12.30 59.90
CA GLU A 10 10.52 -11.25 60.97
C GLU A 10 11.71 -10.30 61.27
N ALA A 11 11.57 -9.03 61.73
CA ALA A 11 10.51 -7.98 61.74
C ALA A 11 11.23 -6.61 62.05
N ASP A 12 10.70 -5.41 62.34
CA ASP A 12 9.41 -4.82 62.77
C ASP A 12 9.46 -3.26 62.52
N ARG A 13 8.31 -2.55 62.59
CA ARG A 13 8.08 -1.09 62.86
C ARG A 13 8.00 0.00 61.77
N ASP A 14 6.81 0.61 61.68
CA ASP A 14 6.59 2.06 61.91
C ASP A 14 5.11 2.35 62.30
N PRO A 15 4.77 3.42 63.08
CA PRO A 15 3.40 3.74 63.53
C PRO A 15 2.72 4.94 62.79
N PRO A 16 1.38 5.16 62.95
CA PRO A 16 0.56 5.96 62.01
C PRO A 16 0.23 7.42 62.45
N ALA A 17 -0.57 8.11 61.62
CA ALA A 17 -0.94 9.53 61.73
C ALA A 17 -2.46 9.79 61.93
N GLU A 18 -2.85 11.01 62.36
CA GLU A 18 -4.23 11.54 62.22
C GLU A 18 -4.34 13.09 62.31
N ASN A 19 -5.26 13.67 61.51
CA ASN A 19 -6.09 14.90 61.67
C ASN A 19 -5.58 16.24 62.30
N LEU A 20 -5.80 17.39 61.60
CA LEU A 20 -6.72 18.51 62.00
C LEU A 20 -6.66 19.86 61.18
N SER A 21 -7.78 20.20 60.49
CA SER A 21 -8.55 21.50 60.44
C SER A 21 -7.98 22.93 60.14
N CYS A 22 -8.80 23.72 59.40
CA CYS A 22 -9.01 25.21 59.42
C CYS A 22 -7.97 26.16 58.72
N ASP A 23 -8.27 27.37 58.16
CA ASP A 23 -9.53 28.09 57.78
C ASP A 23 -9.23 29.38 56.92
N TRP A 24 -10.26 30.24 56.64
CA TRP A 24 -10.28 31.65 56.12
C TRP A 24 -10.50 31.86 54.57
N PRO A 25 -11.01 33.03 54.06
CA PRO A 25 -12.36 33.11 53.44
C PRO A 25 -12.51 34.01 52.17
N PRO A 26 -13.73 34.22 51.60
CA PRO A 26 -13.95 34.90 50.31
C PRO A 26 -14.71 36.26 50.38
N PRO A 27 -14.81 36.97 49.22
CA PRO A 27 -16.00 37.74 48.82
C PRO A 27 -16.36 37.53 47.33
N ALA A 28 -17.51 37.94 46.78
CA ALA A 28 -18.88 38.14 47.28
C ALA A 28 -19.82 38.32 46.04
N ALA A 29 -21.13 38.02 46.16
CA ALA A 29 -22.09 38.11 45.06
C ALA A 29 -23.03 39.32 45.16
N VAL A 30 -23.54 39.81 44.02
CA VAL A 30 -24.60 40.84 43.92
C VAL A 30 -25.58 40.47 42.80
N ALA A 31 -26.89 40.65 43.02
CA ALA A 31 -27.94 40.39 42.03
C ALA A 31 -29.11 41.39 42.15
N ALA A 32 -29.58 41.91 41.01
CA ALA A 32 -30.75 42.77 40.79
C ALA A 32 -30.93 42.99 39.27
N ALA A 33 -32.07 43.34 38.67
CA ALA A 33 -33.49 43.24 39.03
C ALA A 33 -34.33 43.41 37.71
N ALA A 34 -35.65 43.22 37.72
CA ALA A 34 -36.46 43.08 36.50
C ALA A 34 -37.28 44.32 36.05
N ALA A 35 -37.41 44.49 34.73
CA ALA A 35 -38.43 45.28 33.99
C ALA A 35 -38.36 44.88 32.48
N GLY A 36 -39.36 45.08 31.61
CA GLY A 36 -40.73 45.57 31.80
C GLY A 36 -41.27 46.35 30.57
N GLY A 37 -42.22 45.77 29.83
CA GLY A 37 -42.90 46.35 28.63
C GLY A 37 -42.66 45.49 27.37
N GLU A 38 -43.64 44.98 26.61
CA GLU A 38 -44.90 45.49 26.00
C GLU A 38 -44.74 46.24 24.64
N ARG A 39 -45.26 45.58 23.58
CA ARG A 39 -45.82 46.13 22.31
C ARG A 39 -44.82 46.84 21.37
N ALA A 40 -45.02 46.85 20.04
CA ALA A 40 -46.24 46.58 19.26
C ALA A 40 -45.96 45.81 17.95
N GLU A 41 -47.02 45.26 17.35
CA GLU A 41 -47.04 44.86 15.93
C GLU A 41 -47.27 46.09 15.05
N GLU A 42 -46.73 46.11 13.82
CA GLU A 42 -47.39 46.84 12.73
C GLU A 42 -47.16 46.14 11.38
N GLN A 43 -48.28 45.79 10.72
CA GLN A 43 -48.29 45.31 9.33
C GLN A 43 -48.58 46.49 8.41
N TRP A 44 -48.10 46.44 7.15
CA TRP A 44 -48.88 46.63 5.90
C TRP A 44 -47.91 46.47 4.71
N ARG A 45 -48.16 45.60 3.72
CA ARG A 45 -49.18 45.65 2.67
C ARG A 45 -49.04 46.79 1.64
N GLY A 46 -48.10 46.59 0.71
CA GLY A 46 -48.42 46.54 -0.73
C GLY A 46 -48.43 47.84 -1.54
N GLY A 47 -47.92 47.73 -2.78
CA GLY A 47 -47.96 48.78 -3.80
C GLY A 47 -47.06 48.40 -4.98
N GLY A 48 -47.66 48.09 -6.13
CA GLY A 48 -46.92 47.64 -7.33
C GLY A 48 -46.70 48.76 -8.36
N GLY A 49 -45.61 48.66 -9.13
CA GLY A 49 -45.35 49.53 -10.28
C GLY A 49 -44.27 48.92 -11.18
N SER A 50 -44.55 48.80 -12.47
CA SER A 50 -43.68 48.13 -13.45
C SER A 50 -43.09 49.10 -14.47
N ALA A 51 -41.75 49.16 -14.53
CA ALA A 51 -40.97 49.79 -15.59
C ALA A 51 -39.68 48.97 -15.85
N PRO A 52 -39.09 48.99 -17.06
CA PRO A 52 -38.20 47.92 -17.49
C PRO A 52 -36.69 48.22 -17.40
N GLY A 53 -35.88 47.17 -17.42
CA GLY A 53 -34.63 47.18 -18.20
C GLY A 53 -33.29 47.38 -17.48
N THR A 54 -32.94 46.52 -16.52
CA THR A 54 -31.53 46.29 -16.14
C THR A 54 -31.24 44.79 -16.06
N PRO A 55 -30.15 44.27 -16.67
CA PRO A 55 -29.85 42.84 -16.65
C PRO A 55 -29.45 42.39 -15.24
N ARG A 56 -30.23 41.49 -14.66
CA ARG A 56 -29.79 40.70 -13.49
C ARG A 56 -28.91 39.56 -13.99
N LEU A 57 -27.82 39.27 -13.26
CA LEU A 57 -27.11 38.01 -13.44
C LEU A 57 -28.09 36.85 -13.18
N HIS A 58 -28.00 35.81 -13.99
CA HIS A 58 -28.62 34.53 -13.64
C HIS A 58 -27.91 33.98 -12.41
N GLN A 59 -28.63 33.87 -11.29
CA GLN A 59 -28.20 32.98 -10.22
C GLN A 59 -28.22 31.56 -10.78
N LEU A 60 -27.05 30.91 -10.79
CA LEU A 60 -26.95 29.47 -10.99
C LEU A 60 -27.72 28.77 -9.85
N PRO A 61 -28.39 27.63 -10.12
CA PRO A 61 -29.02 26.86 -9.06
C PRO A 61 -27.96 26.41 -8.05
N LEU A 62 -28.28 26.51 -6.76
CA LEU A 62 -27.44 25.94 -5.71
C LEU A 62 -27.29 24.42 -5.92
N PRO A 63 -26.09 23.84 -5.74
CA PRO A 63 -25.93 22.39 -5.73
C PRO A 63 -26.80 21.76 -4.65
N GLN A 64 -27.39 20.60 -4.93
CA GLN A 64 -27.95 19.77 -3.86
C GLN A 64 -26.82 18.99 -3.17
N PRO A 65 -26.90 18.76 -1.85
CA PRO A 65 -25.88 18.00 -1.13
C PRO A 65 -25.75 16.59 -1.71
N VAL A 66 -24.54 16.21 -2.09
CA VAL A 66 -24.26 14.90 -2.68
C VAL A 66 -24.38 13.83 -1.61
N GLY A 67 -25.31 12.89 -1.78
CA GLY A 67 -25.46 11.74 -0.87
C GLY A 67 -24.39 10.66 -1.12
N PRO A 68 -24.23 9.68 -0.21
CA PRO A 68 -23.28 8.58 -0.39
C PRO A 68 -23.48 7.84 -1.72
N ARG A 69 -22.38 7.62 -2.43
CA ARG A 69 -22.36 7.14 -3.82
C ARG A 69 -22.96 5.74 -3.95
N HIS A 70 -23.96 5.62 -4.82
CA HIS A 70 -24.64 4.37 -5.15
C HIS A 70 -23.68 3.29 -5.66
N ALA A 71 -24.14 2.04 -5.63
CA ALA A 71 -23.42 0.92 -6.23
C ALA A 71 -23.29 1.11 -7.76
N PRO A 72 -22.12 0.78 -8.37
CA PRO A 72 -21.89 0.96 -9.79
C PRO A 72 -22.72 -0.01 -10.64
N ARG A 73 -22.91 0.31 -11.92
CA ARG A 73 -23.61 -0.55 -12.89
C ARG A 73 -22.63 -1.43 -13.65
N TYR A 74 -23.03 -2.67 -13.89
CA TYR A 74 -22.27 -3.62 -14.72
C TYR A 74 -22.76 -3.58 -16.17
N ALA A 75 -21.81 -3.68 -17.11
CA ALA A 75 -22.01 -3.92 -18.53
C ALA A 75 -21.37 -5.26 -18.95
N VAL A 76 -21.79 -5.78 -20.10
CA VAL A 76 -21.16 -6.97 -20.72
C VAL A 76 -19.87 -6.55 -21.42
N VAL A 77 -18.84 -7.39 -21.31
CA VAL A 77 -17.57 -7.23 -22.04
C VAL A 77 -17.57 -8.18 -23.23
N ASP A 78 -17.56 -7.64 -24.44
CA ASP A 78 -17.34 -8.39 -25.67
C ASP A 78 -15.85 -8.78 -25.77
N ALA A 79 -15.47 -9.82 -25.02
CA ALA A 79 -14.10 -10.31 -24.93
C ALA A 79 -13.69 -11.09 -26.19
N ILE A 80 -12.45 -10.87 -26.64
CA ILE A 80 -11.86 -11.57 -27.78
C ILE A 80 -11.55 -13.01 -27.37
N ILE A 81 -12.06 -13.96 -28.15
CA ILE A 81 -11.78 -15.39 -28.09
C ILE A 81 -11.35 -15.77 -29.52
N GLU A 82 -10.15 -16.32 -29.68
CA GLU A 82 -9.62 -16.71 -31.00
C GLU A 82 -10.01 -18.16 -31.33
N GLU A 83 -9.66 -19.10 -30.46
CA GLU A 83 -10.08 -20.51 -30.57
C GLU A 83 -11.20 -20.82 -29.57
N GLU A 84 -12.11 -21.75 -29.90
CA GLU A 84 -13.26 -22.11 -29.02
C GLU A 84 -12.80 -22.53 -27.62
N GLU A 85 -11.60 -23.13 -27.51
CA GLU A 85 -11.05 -23.55 -26.21
C GLU A 85 -10.40 -22.44 -25.38
N ASP A 86 -10.11 -21.26 -25.94
CA ASP A 86 -9.63 -20.10 -25.16
C ASP A 86 -10.72 -19.55 -24.23
N GLY A 87 -11.97 -19.60 -24.68
CA GLY A 87 -13.14 -19.19 -23.92
C GLY A 87 -13.39 -20.09 -22.71
N PRO A 88 -13.62 -19.56 -21.50
CA PRO A 88 -13.90 -20.41 -20.34
C PRO A 88 -15.29 -21.09 -20.43
N GLY A 89 -16.21 -20.55 -21.23
CA GLY A 89 -17.57 -21.10 -21.39
C GLY A 89 -18.40 -21.09 -20.10
N GLN A 90 -19.51 -21.85 -20.12
CA GLN A 90 -20.55 -21.79 -19.09
C GLN A 90 -20.15 -22.53 -17.81
N ARG A 91 -19.96 -21.80 -16.71
CA ARG A 91 -19.51 -22.39 -15.44
C ARG A 91 -19.85 -21.57 -14.20
N CYS A 92 -19.96 -22.25 -13.05
CA CYS A 92 -20.14 -21.62 -11.74
C CYS A 92 -19.31 -22.32 -10.64
N GLY A 93 -19.03 -21.63 -9.55
CA GLY A 93 -18.18 -22.12 -8.46
C GLY A 93 -16.70 -22.25 -8.85
N HIS A 94 -16.28 -21.54 -9.90
CA HIS A 94 -14.90 -21.28 -10.25
C HIS A 94 -14.32 -20.14 -9.38
N THR A 95 -13.04 -19.88 -9.48
CA THR A 95 -12.39 -18.67 -8.93
C THR A 95 -11.92 -17.75 -10.05
N LEU A 96 -11.89 -16.44 -9.81
CA LEU A 96 -11.34 -15.41 -10.69
C LEU A 96 -10.39 -14.57 -9.83
N THR A 97 -9.12 -14.47 -10.22
CA THR A 97 -8.07 -13.83 -9.42
C THR A 97 -7.39 -12.75 -10.23
N ALA A 98 -7.38 -11.51 -9.75
CA ALA A 98 -6.58 -10.45 -10.35
C ALA A 98 -5.08 -10.70 -10.07
N VAL A 99 -4.26 -10.57 -11.09
CA VAL A 99 -2.79 -10.67 -11.01
C VAL A 99 -2.18 -9.41 -11.60
N ALA A 100 -1.25 -8.80 -10.88
CA ALA A 100 -0.56 -7.59 -11.28
C ALA A 100 0.28 -7.76 -12.56
N ALA A 101 0.63 -6.63 -13.18
CA ALA A 101 1.57 -6.60 -14.29
C ALA A 101 2.96 -7.13 -13.88
N VAL A 102 3.74 -7.61 -14.85
CA VAL A 102 5.09 -8.16 -14.65
C VAL A 102 6.04 -7.54 -15.68
N GLY A 103 7.18 -7.03 -15.21
CA GLY A 103 8.12 -6.23 -16.00
C GLY A 103 7.69 -4.77 -16.18
N ASP A 104 8.58 -3.94 -16.70
CA ASP A 104 8.28 -2.55 -17.06
C ASP A 104 7.46 -2.48 -18.35
N GLU A 105 6.51 -1.55 -18.42
CA GLU A 105 5.66 -1.33 -19.59
C GLU A 105 6.50 -0.95 -20.83
N GLY A 106 6.23 -1.60 -21.96
CA GLY A 106 7.01 -1.46 -23.20
C GLY A 106 8.29 -2.31 -23.26
N SER A 107 8.66 -3.03 -22.20
CA SER A 107 9.76 -4.00 -22.25
C SER A 107 9.35 -5.28 -23.03
N PRO A 108 10.29 -6.02 -23.66
CA PRO A 108 9.97 -7.25 -24.41
C PRO A 108 9.40 -8.41 -23.57
N GLY A 109 9.49 -8.31 -22.23
CA GLY A 109 8.93 -9.29 -21.29
C GLY A 109 7.66 -8.81 -20.58
N TYR A 110 7.14 -7.63 -20.91
CA TYR A 110 5.98 -7.05 -20.22
C TYR A 110 4.75 -7.94 -20.37
N MET A 111 4.13 -8.28 -19.23
CA MET A 111 2.83 -8.96 -19.17
C MET A 111 1.89 -8.09 -18.36
N GLY A 112 0.81 -7.63 -18.98
CA GLY A 112 -0.15 -6.70 -18.38
C GLY A 112 -0.91 -7.27 -17.17
N PRO A 113 -1.72 -6.43 -16.50
CA PRO A 113 -2.63 -6.91 -15.48
C PRO A 113 -3.65 -7.87 -16.12
N ARG A 114 -3.92 -8.97 -15.42
CA ARG A 114 -4.66 -10.11 -16.00
C ARG A 114 -5.52 -10.80 -14.96
N LEU A 115 -6.63 -11.38 -15.40
CA LEU A 115 -7.50 -12.19 -14.55
C LEU A 115 -7.25 -13.67 -14.82
N ILE A 116 -6.95 -14.42 -13.77
CA ILE A 116 -6.68 -15.84 -13.83
C ILE A 116 -7.88 -16.58 -13.26
N MET A 117 -8.51 -17.42 -14.09
CA MET A 117 -9.68 -18.19 -13.74
C MET A 117 -9.36 -19.68 -13.69
N PHE A 118 -9.82 -20.38 -12.64
CA PHE A 118 -9.56 -21.81 -12.45
C PHE A 118 -10.84 -22.60 -12.10
N GLY A 119 -11.01 -23.74 -12.79
CA GLY A 119 -11.97 -24.79 -12.44
C GLY A 119 -13.44 -24.35 -12.43
N GLY A 120 -14.19 -24.84 -11.45
CA GLY A 120 -15.65 -24.67 -11.35
C GLY A 120 -16.43 -25.81 -12.02
N ALA A 121 -17.76 -25.75 -11.92
CA ALA A 121 -18.67 -26.75 -12.48
C ALA A 121 -19.35 -26.24 -13.77
N THR A 122 -19.23 -27.02 -14.86
CA THR A 122 -19.76 -26.74 -16.20
C THR A 122 -21.09 -27.44 -16.51
N SER A 123 -21.67 -28.18 -15.54
CA SER A 123 -22.99 -28.80 -15.72
C SER A 123 -23.81 -28.88 -14.43
N LEU A 124 -25.12 -29.08 -14.59
CA LEU A 124 -26.12 -29.10 -13.52
C LEU A 124 -26.84 -30.44 -13.41
N GLU A 125 -27.47 -30.67 -12.26
CA GLU A 125 -28.25 -31.87 -11.99
C GLU A 125 -29.74 -31.68 -12.37
N GLY A 126 -30.22 -32.53 -13.27
CA GLY A 126 -31.65 -32.67 -13.59
C GLY A 126 -32.15 -31.84 -14.78
N ASN A 127 -32.34 -32.51 -15.92
CA ASN A 127 -33.21 -32.06 -17.02
C ASN A 127 -34.19 -33.23 -17.30
N PRO A 128 -35.50 -33.04 -17.54
CA PRO A 128 -36.51 -34.08 -17.31
C PRO A 128 -36.65 -35.10 -18.46
N ALA A 129 -35.54 -35.45 -19.12
CA ALA A 129 -35.48 -36.43 -20.20
C ALA A 129 -35.23 -37.88 -19.74
N ALA A 130 -34.98 -38.11 -18.45
CA ALA A 130 -34.78 -39.44 -17.86
C ALA A 130 -35.98 -39.84 -16.98
N SER A 131 -36.67 -40.91 -17.34
CA SER A 131 -37.89 -41.38 -16.67
C SER A 131 -37.59 -42.20 -15.42
N GLY A 132 -37.66 -41.57 -14.25
CA GLY A 132 -37.61 -42.23 -12.94
C GLY A 132 -38.44 -41.46 -11.90
N PRO A 133 -39.05 -42.13 -10.90
CA PRO A 133 -39.85 -41.47 -9.88
C PRO A 133 -38.95 -40.70 -8.89
N PRO A 134 -39.33 -39.47 -8.46
CA PRO A 134 -38.56 -38.71 -7.49
C PRO A 134 -38.66 -39.33 -6.09
N SER A 135 -37.52 -39.51 -5.43
CA SER A 135 -37.45 -39.91 -4.03
C SER A 135 -37.23 -38.68 -3.13
N SER A 136 -38.09 -38.54 -2.11
CA SER A 136 -38.10 -37.47 -1.09
C SER A 136 -38.62 -36.09 -1.55
N PRO A 137 -39.73 -35.58 -0.97
CA PRO A 137 -40.22 -34.23 -1.25
C PRO A 137 -39.59 -33.18 -0.30
N GLY A 138 -38.57 -32.46 -0.75
CA GLY A 138 -38.04 -31.30 -0.03
C GLY A 138 -36.79 -30.70 -0.65
N GLY A 139 -36.77 -29.38 -0.88
CA GLY A 139 -35.56 -28.64 -1.29
C GLY A 139 -35.30 -28.53 -2.80
N GLY A 140 -36.33 -28.26 -3.61
CA GLY A 140 -36.16 -28.06 -5.06
C GLY A 140 -35.29 -26.84 -5.42
N GLY A 141 -34.08 -27.09 -5.90
CA GLY A 141 -33.18 -26.11 -6.51
C GLY A 141 -32.08 -26.84 -7.29
N ALA A 142 -31.65 -26.32 -8.44
CA ALA A 142 -30.71 -27.01 -9.32
C ALA A 142 -29.35 -27.25 -8.63
N GLY A 143 -28.96 -28.52 -8.49
CA GLY A 143 -27.65 -28.92 -8.02
C GLY A 143 -26.58 -28.66 -9.08
N ILE A 144 -25.33 -28.43 -8.65
CA ILE A 144 -24.18 -28.50 -9.56
C ILE A 144 -23.78 -29.95 -9.70
N ARG A 145 -23.63 -30.43 -10.94
CA ARG A 145 -23.24 -31.82 -11.18
C ARG A 145 -21.73 -31.91 -11.07
N LEU A 146 -21.24 -32.44 -9.95
CA LEU A 146 -19.80 -32.51 -9.64
C LEU A 146 -18.99 -33.28 -10.71
N ALA A 147 -19.62 -34.21 -11.44
CA ALA A 147 -19.01 -34.87 -12.60
C ALA A 147 -18.63 -33.94 -13.77
N GLY A 148 -19.08 -32.68 -13.75
CA GLY A 148 -18.64 -31.60 -14.64
C GLY A 148 -17.75 -30.56 -13.95
N ALA A 149 -17.06 -30.90 -12.86
CA ALA A 149 -16.02 -30.04 -12.29
C ALA A 149 -14.78 -30.03 -13.20
N ALA A 150 -14.15 -28.87 -13.37
CA ALA A 150 -13.00 -28.66 -14.25
C ALA A 150 -11.70 -28.36 -13.49
N ALA A 151 -10.56 -28.48 -14.18
CA ALA A 151 -9.20 -28.14 -13.72
C ALA A 151 -8.42 -27.32 -14.77
N ASP A 152 -9.14 -26.72 -15.71
CA ASP A 152 -8.61 -25.82 -16.72
C ASP A 152 -8.27 -24.45 -16.12
N VAL A 153 -7.34 -23.76 -16.77
CA VAL A 153 -6.88 -22.42 -16.40
C VAL A 153 -7.06 -21.50 -17.60
N HIS A 154 -7.79 -20.42 -17.40
CA HIS A 154 -7.98 -19.39 -18.42
C HIS A 154 -7.40 -18.06 -17.92
N CYS A 155 -6.75 -17.33 -18.82
CA CYS A 155 -6.17 -16.02 -18.58
C CYS A 155 -6.86 -14.98 -19.46
N TYR A 156 -7.51 -14.00 -18.84
CA TYR A 156 -8.01 -12.80 -19.52
C TYR A 156 -7.00 -11.68 -19.38
N ASP A 157 -6.41 -11.26 -20.49
CA ASP A 157 -5.54 -10.09 -20.56
C ASP A 157 -6.42 -8.83 -20.74
N ILE A 158 -6.28 -7.90 -19.80
CA ILE A 158 -7.16 -6.72 -19.69
C ILE A 158 -6.84 -5.67 -20.76
N LEU A 159 -5.57 -5.53 -21.15
CA LEU A 159 -5.11 -4.50 -22.08
C LEU A 159 -5.49 -4.85 -23.53
N THR A 160 -5.48 -6.13 -23.86
CA THR A 160 -5.87 -6.67 -25.18
C THR A 160 -7.33 -7.12 -25.24
N ASN A 161 -8.05 -7.13 -24.12
CA ASN A 161 -9.42 -7.63 -23.99
C ASN A 161 -9.56 -9.09 -24.51
N LYS A 162 -8.57 -9.95 -24.22
CA LYS A 162 -8.48 -11.29 -24.81
C LYS A 162 -8.49 -12.39 -23.76
N TRP A 163 -9.33 -13.40 -23.95
CA TRP A 163 -9.23 -14.69 -23.26
C TRP A 163 -8.19 -15.59 -23.95
N SER A 164 -7.50 -16.37 -23.13
CA SER A 164 -6.57 -17.41 -23.57
C SER A 164 -6.62 -18.60 -22.61
N LYS A 165 -6.53 -19.83 -23.12
CA LYS A 165 -6.42 -21.03 -22.28
C LYS A 165 -4.95 -21.37 -22.08
N ILE A 166 -4.52 -21.36 -20.83
CA ILE A 166 -3.12 -21.66 -20.48
C ILE A 166 -3.01 -23.09 -19.97
N SER A 167 -1.91 -23.76 -20.32
CA SER A 167 -1.58 -25.12 -19.88
C SER A 167 -0.28 -25.10 -19.06
N PRO A 168 -0.35 -24.85 -17.74
CA PRO A 168 0.84 -24.75 -16.91
C PRO A 168 1.57 -26.09 -16.77
N LEU A 169 2.89 -26.03 -16.61
CA LEU A 169 3.73 -27.21 -16.36
C LEU A 169 3.59 -27.70 -14.91
N GLY A 170 3.80 -28.99 -14.64
CA GLY A 170 3.72 -29.57 -13.28
C GLY A 170 2.37 -30.24 -13.01
N GLU A 171 2.11 -30.58 -11.74
CA GLU A 171 0.88 -31.26 -11.32
C GLU A 171 -0.21 -30.25 -10.93
N PRO A 172 -1.33 -30.14 -11.67
CA PRO A 172 -2.44 -29.26 -11.32
C PRO A 172 -3.24 -29.79 -10.12
N PRO A 173 -4.01 -28.92 -9.43
CA PRO A 173 -5.03 -29.39 -8.51
C PRO A 173 -6.07 -30.24 -9.26
N SER A 174 -6.62 -31.26 -8.59
CA SER A 174 -7.71 -32.08 -9.15
C SER A 174 -8.94 -31.23 -9.54
N PRO A 175 -9.74 -31.66 -10.54
CA PRO A 175 -10.93 -30.92 -10.96
C PRO A 175 -11.88 -30.65 -9.79
N ARG A 176 -12.34 -29.40 -9.66
CA ARG A 176 -13.05 -28.95 -8.45
C ARG A 176 -13.89 -27.70 -8.66
N ALA A 177 -14.87 -27.52 -7.78
CA ALA A 177 -15.62 -26.29 -7.61
C ALA A 177 -15.68 -25.88 -6.13
N ALA A 178 -16.05 -24.63 -5.85
CA ALA A 178 -16.13 -24.07 -4.50
C ALA A 178 -14.83 -24.18 -3.67
N HIS A 179 -13.70 -24.23 -4.38
CA HIS A 179 -12.37 -23.89 -3.88
C HIS A 179 -12.24 -22.37 -3.73
N VAL A 180 -11.12 -21.93 -3.20
CA VAL A 180 -10.73 -20.52 -3.08
C VAL A 180 -9.45 -20.25 -3.84
N ALA A 181 -9.24 -19.00 -4.25
CA ALA A 181 -7.97 -18.54 -4.79
C ALA A 181 -7.70 -17.09 -4.37
N THR A 182 -6.42 -16.74 -4.17
CA THR A 182 -5.96 -15.36 -3.98
C THR A 182 -4.61 -15.15 -4.66
N ALA A 183 -4.30 -13.92 -5.05
CA ALA A 183 -2.95 -13.58 -5.45
C ALA A 183 -2.01 -13.53 -4.23
N VAL A 184 -0.75 -13.90 -4.46
CA VAL A 184 0.39 -13.61 -3.59
C VAL A 184 1.51 -13.09 -4.51
N GLY A 185 1.69 -11.78 -4.53
CA GLY A 185 2.48 -11.10 -5.55
C GLY A 185 1.93 -11.41 -6.95
N THR A 186 2.77 -12.02 -7.79
CA THR A 186 2.43 -12.42 -9.17
C THR A 186 1.94 -13.87 -9.29
N MET A 187 1.81 -14.61 -8.18
CA MET A 187 1.41 -16.01 -8.16
C MET A 187 -0.05 -16.15 -7.70
N VAL A 188 -0.76 -17.17 -8.17
CA VAL A 188 -2.13 -17.49 -7.71
C VAL A 188 -2.10 -18.71 -6.79
N VAL A 189 -2.52 -18.53 -5.54
CA VAL A 189 -2.58 -19.60 -4.54
C VAL A 189 -3.99 -20.14 -4.47
N ILE A 190 -4.15 -21.46 -4.49
CA ILE A 190 -5.45 -22.16 -4.53
C ILE A 190 -5.50 -23.20 -3.39
N GLN A 191 -6.63 -23.25 -2.67
CA GLN A 191 -6.85 -24.21 -1.58
C GLN A 191 -8.24 -24.85 -1.63
N GLY A 192 -8.29 -26.14 -1.28
CA GLY A 192 -9.52 -26.87 -0.99
C GLY A 192 -10.50 -26.94 -2.17
N GLY A 193 -11.80 -27.01 -1.87
CA GLY A 193 -12.87 -27.23 -2.85
C GLY A 193 -13.43 -28.65 -2.83
N ILE A 194 -14.40 -28.94 -3.70
CA ILE A 194 -15.06 -30.25 -3.83
C ILE A 194 -14.95 -30.80 -5.25
N GLY A 195 -14.55 -32.07 -5.38
CA GLY A 195 -14.31 -32.74 -6.66
C GLY A 195 -15.47 -33.61 -7.19
N PRO A 196 -15.31 -34.24 -8.37
CA PRO A 196 -16.28 -35.16 -8.97
C PRO A 196 -16.71 -36.36 -8.13
N ASP A 197 -15.86 -36.75 -7.18
CA ASP A 197 -16.08 -37.82 -6.21
C ASP A 197 -16.94 -37.39 -5.00
N GLY A 198 -17.26 -36.09 -4.89
CA GLY A 198 -17.95 -35.52 -3.73
C GLY A 198 -17.06 -35.31 -2.51
N LEU A 199 -15.74 -35.49 -2.64
CA LEU A 199 -14.80 -35.30 -1.54
C LEU A 199 -14.30 -33.85 -1.50
N SER A 200 -14.19 -33.32 -0.28
CA SER A 200 -13.51 -32.06 0.01
C SER A 200 -11.99 -32.25 -0.07
N ALA A 201 -11.30 -31.32 -0.70
CA ALA A 201 -9.84 -31.31 -0.77
C ALA A 201 -9.22 -30.42 0.33
N GLU A 202 -7.93 -30.64 0.65
CA GLU A 202 -7.16 -29.87 1.65
C GLU A 202 -5.85 -29.27 1.10
N ASP A 203 -5.52 -29.63 -0.14
CA ASP A 203 -4.28 -29.35 -0.82
C ASP A 203 -4.12 -27.85 -1.13
N LEU A 204 -2.90 -27.35 -0.89
CA LEU A 204 -2.48 -26.00 -1.21
C LEU A 204 -1.59 -26.06 -2.47
N HIS A 205 -2.00 -25.35 -3.51
CA HIS A 205 -1.28 -25.26 -4.78
C HIS A 205 -0.98 -23.80 -5.13
N VAL A 206 0.15 -23.59 -5.80
CA VAL A 206 0.57 -22.30 -6.35
C VAL A 206 0.67 -22.44 -7.86
N LEU A 207 -0.01 -21.56 -8.57
CA LEU A 207 0.24 -21.28 -9.98
C LEU A 207 1.18 -20.09 -10.08
N ASP A 208 2.45 -20.37 -10.36
CA ASP A 208 3.48 -19.36 -10.60
C ASP A 208 3.37 -18.84 -12.04
N LEU A 209 3.22 -17.51 -12.15
CA LEU A 209 3.06 -16.74 -13.39
C LEU A 209 4.16 -15.68 -13.56
N THR A 210 5.28 -15.83 -12.85
CA THR A 210 6.46 -14.93 -12.97
C THR A 210 7.12 -15.02 -14.35
N SER A 211 7.06 -16.19 -14.99
CA SER A 211 7.69 -16.46 -16.28
C SER A 211 6.67 -16.75 -17.39
N HIS A 212 7.08 -16.56 -18.64
CA HIS A 212 6.28 -16.90 -19.84
C HIS A 212 5.92 -18.40 -19.99
N ARG A 213 6.32 -19.26 -19.04
CA ARG A 213 5.85 -20.65 -18.92
C ARG A 213 5.28 -20.88 -17.52
N PRO A 214 3.97 -20.60 -17.32
CA PRO A 214 3.27 -20.87 -16.08
C PRO A 214 3.53 -22.27 -15.53
N ARG A 215 3.59 -22.41 -14.21
CA ARG A 215 3.80 -23.71 -13.55
C ARG A 215 2.96 -23.88 -12.30
N TRP A 216 2.50 -25.11 -12.10
CA TRP A 216 1.95 -25.58 -10.84
C TRP A 216 3.04 -26.09 -9.91
N GLN A 217 2.94 -25.68 -8.65
CA GLN A 217 3.71 -26.23 -7.55
C GLN A 217 2.77 -26.53 -6.38
N ARG A 218 2.74 -27.79 -5.94
CA ARG A 218 2.08 -28.16 -4.68
C ARG A 218 2.93 -27.67 -3.50
N VAL A 219 2.30 -26.99 -2.55
CA VAL A 219 2.98 -26.47 -1.36
C VAL A 219 2.90 -27.53 -0.26
N ALA A 220 4.06 -28.03 0.16
CA ALA A 220 4.19 -28.78 1.40
C ALA A 220 4.12 -27.81 2.58
N THR A 221 3.18 -28.03 3.49
CA THR A 221 3.08 -27.31 4.77
C THR A 221 3.38 -28.26 5.92
N GLN A 222 3.93 -27.73 7.01
CA GLN A 222 4.17 -28.47 8.24
C GLN A 222 3.05 -28.23 9.26
N GLY A 223 2.93 -29.13 10.22
CA GLY A 223 1.92 -29.07 11.28
C GLY A 223 0.51 -29.44 10.81
N PRO A 224 -0.51 -29.24 11.67
CA PRO A 224 -1.91 -29.35 11.28
C PRO A 224 -2.31 -28.14 10.41
N GLY A 225 -3.04 -28.38 9.33
CA GLY A 225 -3.62 -27.32 8.49
C GLY A 225 -5.12 -27.13 8.71
N PRO A 226 -5.75 -26.21 7.94
CA PRO A 226 -7.21 -26.09 7.87
C PRO A 226 -7.91 -27.38 7.40
N GLY A 227 -7.18 -28.32 6.79
CA GLY A 227 -7.70 -29.63 6.41
C GLY A 227 -8.73 -29.58 5.28
N PRO A 228 -9.49 -30.68 5.07
CA PRO A 228 -10.38 -30.81 3.92
C PRO A 228 -11.60 -29.89 4.04
N ARG A 229 -11.76 -28.92 3.12
CA ARG A 229 -12.90 -27.98 3.14
C ARG A 229 -13.26 -27.37 1.79
N TYR A 230 -14.54 -27.04 1.62
CA TYR A 230 -15.06 -26.25 0.49
C TYR A 230 -16.01 -25.15 0.96
N GLY A 231 -16.26 -24.16 0.09
CA GLY A 231 -17.12 -23.02 0.42
C GLY A 231 -16.64 -22.23 1.64
N HIS A 232 -15.34 -22.20 1.87
CA HIS A 232 -14.66 -21.33 2.83
C HIS A 232 -14.23 -20.04 2.11
N VAL A 233 -13.52 -19.15 2.80
CA VAL A 233 -12.92 -17.95 2.17
C VAL A 233 -11.41 -17.94 2.39
N MET A 234 -10.65 -17.35 1.46
CA MET A 234 -9.21 -17.13 1.60
C MET A 234 -8.81 -15.80 0.97
N ALA A 235 -7.93 -15.07 1.66
CA ALA A 235 -7.39 -13.79 1.21
C ALA A 235 -5.98 -13.56 1.79
N LEU A 236 -5.15 -12.78 1.11
CA LEU A 236 -3.85 -12.35 1.61
C LEU A 236 -3.99 -11.06 2.41
N VAL A 237 -3.76 -11.12 3.72
CA VAL A 237 -3.91 -9.99 4.65
C VAL A 237 -2.54 -9.38 4.94
N GLY A 238 -2.44 -8.05 4.83
CA GLY A 238 -1.20 -7.30 5.08
C GLY A 238 -0.04 -7.75 4.18
N GLN A 239 -0.34 -8.22 2.96
CA GLN A 239 0.60 -8.83 1.99
C GLN A 239 1.43 -10.02 2.51
N ARG A 240 1.12 -10.57 3.68
CA ARG A 240 1.94 -11.59 4.37
C ARG A 240 1.16 -12.78 4.94
N TYR A 241 -0.04 -12.57 5.46
CA TYR A 241 -0.81 -13.63 6.12
C TYR A 241 -1.88 -14.16 5.18
N LEU A 242 -1.64 -15.34 4.62
CA LEU A 242 -2.65 -16.09 3.87
C LEU A 242 -3.68 -16.62 4.87
N MET A 243 -4.84 -15.95 4.94
CA MET A 243 -5.93 -16.31 5.84
C MET A 243 -6.87 -17.30 5.15
N ALA A 244 -7.28 -18.36 5.86
CA ALA A 244 -8.35 -19.26 5.47
C ALA A 244 -9.40 -19.33 6.59
N ILE A 245 -10.68 -19.07 6.28
CA ILE A 245 -11.74 -18.87 7.28
C ILE A 245 -12.99 -19.70 6.94
N GLY A 246 -13.47 -20.48 7.91
CA GLY A 246 -14.80 -21.14 7.88
C GLY A 246 -14.98 -22.18 6.78
N GLY A 247 -16.21 -22.28 6.24
CA GLY A 247 -16.60 -23.25 5.21
C GLY A 247 -17.13 -24.56 5.78
N THR A 248 -16.96 -25.68 5.06
CA THR A 248 -17.47 -26.98 5.51
C THR A 248 -16.53 -28.16 5.18
N ASP A 249 -16.41 -29.09 6.13
CA ASP A 249 -15.71 -30.39 6.00
C ASP A 249 -16.60 -31.50 5.39
N GLY A 250 -17.74 -31.12 4.81
CA GLY A 250 -18.78 -32.02 4.29
C GLY A 250 -19.69 -32.64 5.37
N LYS A 251 -19.38 -32.48 6.67
CA LYS A 251 -20.17 -33.00 7.81
C LYS A 251 -20.66 -31.88 8.72
N ARG A 252 -19.90 -30.80 8.85
CA ARG A 252 -20.12 -29.65 9.72
C ARG A 252 -19.74 -28.37 8.96
N ILE A 253 -20.33 -27.26 9.38
CA ILE A 253 -19.86 -25.92 9.02
C ILE A 253 -18.87 -25.46 10.09
N LEU A 254 -17.84 -24.74 9.65
CA LEU A 254 -16.67 -24.36 10.43
C LEU A 254 -16.69 -22.83 10.71
N ALA A 255 -16.04 -22.42 11.80
CA ALA A 255 -15.86 -21.03 12.21
C ALA A 255 -14.40 -20.71 12.55
N ASP A 256 -13.47 -21.60 12.19
CA ASP A 256 -12.06 -21.45 12.48
C ASP A 256 -11.37 -20.49 11.51
N VAL A 257 -10.39 -19.75 12.05
CA VAL A 257 -9.49 -18.88 11.32
C VAL A 257 -8.11 -19.54 11.33
N TRP A 258 -7.49 -19.64 10.16
CA TRP A 258 -6.13 -20.16 9.98
C TRP A 258 -5.28 -19.16 9.22
N ALA A 259 -4.06 -18.93 9.68
CA ALA A 259 -3.08 -18.08 9.02
C ALA A 259 -1.86 -18.89 8.60
N LEU A 260 -1.37 -18.66 7.39
CA LEU A 260 -0.04 -19.09 6.94
C LEU A 260 0.77 -17.83 6.63
N ASP A 261 1.93 -17.70 7.28
CA ASP A 261 2.87 -16.60 7.04
C ASP A 261 3.70 -16.90 5.78
N THR A 262 3.47 -16.16 4.70
CA THR A 262 4.10 -16.42 3.40
C THR A 262 5.60 -16.08 3.37
N ALA A 263 6.08 -15.30 4.35
CA ALA A 263 7.49 -14.98 4.51
C ALA A 263 8.25 -16.04 5.33
N ALA A 264 7.57 -16.78 6.22
CA ALA A 264 8.18 -17.75 7.11
C ALA A 264 8.44 -19.11 6.43
N LYS A 265 9.62 -19.70 6.66
CA LYS A 265 9.97 -21.06 6.22
C LYS A 265 10.49 -21.88 7.40
N PRO A 266 10.05 -23.14 7.59
CA PRO A 266 9.07 -23.87 6.78
C PRO A 266 7.67 -23.28 6.85
N TYR A 267 6.88 -23.42 5.78
CA TYR A 267 5.50 -22.96 5.76
C TYR A 267 4.65 -23.78 6.74
N GLU A 268 4.04 -23.10 7.71
CA GLU A 268 3.22 -23.69 8.77
C GLU A 268 1.85 -22.99 8.80
N TRP A 269 0.78 -23.78 8.92
CA TRP A 269 -0.55 -23.25 9.19
C TRP A 269 -0.75 -23.09 10.70
N ARG A 270 -1.13 -21.89 11.14
CA ARG A 270 -1.44 -21.58 12.54
C ARG A 270 -2.92 -21.29 12.70
N LYS A 271 -3.61 -22.08 13.52
CA LYS A 271 -4.97 -21.74 13.92
C LYS A 271 -4.93 -20.49 14.80
N LEU A 272 -5.75 -19.51 14.47
CA LEU A 272 -5.95 -18.31 15.27
C LEU A 272 -7.22 -18.47 16.13
N GLU A 273 -7.20 -17.81 17.29
CA GLU A 273 -8.38 -17.54 18.11
C GLU A 273 -8.46 -16.00 18.25
N PRO A 274 -9.04 -15.27 17.28
CA PRO A 274 -9.13 -13.81 17.37
C PRO A 274 -10.08 -13.38 18.51
N GLU A 275 -9.79 -12.23 19.11
CA GLU A 275 -10.66 -11.57 20.09
C GLU A 275 -11.88 -10.92 19.42
N GLY A 276 -12.81 -10.36 20.21
CA GLY A 276 -14.00 -9.67 19.71
C GLY A 276 -15.17 -10.58 19.32
N GLU A 277 -16.17 -10.02 18.64
CA GLU A 277 -17.38 -10.75 18.22
C GLU A 277 -17.22 -11.26 16.78
N GLY A 278 -16.68 -12.49 16.66
CA GLY A 278 -16.45 -13.13 15.37
C GLY A 278 -17.70 -13.67 14.67
N PRO A 279 -17.60 -13.97 13.36
CA PRO A 279 -18.70 -14.54 12.59
C PRO A 279 -19.15 -15.90 13.13
N PRO A 280 -20.47 -16.20 13.11
CA PRO A 280 -20.97 -17.54 13.38
C PRO A 280 -20.47 -18.54 12.31
N PRO A 281 -20.48 -19.85 12.60
CA PRO A 281 -20.08 -20.88 11.63
C PRO A 281 -20.82 -20.72 10.30
N CYS A 282 -20.10 -20.41 9.23
CA CYS A 282 -20.68 -20.07 7.94
C CYS A 282 -19.97 -20.75 6.76
N THR A 283 -20.72 -20.99 5.69
CA THR A 283 -20.18 -21.44 4.39
C THR A 283 -20.76 -20.63 3.23
N TYR A 284 -20.00 -20.50 2.16
CA TYR A 284 -20.26 -19.63 1.01
C TYR A 284 -20.51 -18.16 1.39
N ALA A 285 -19.85 -17.69 2.45
CA ALA A 285 -19.53 -16.28 2.64
C ALA A 285 -18.52 -15.84 1.56
N THR A 286 -18.22 -14.55 1.51
CA THR A 286 -17.04 -14.05 0.79
C THR A 286 -16.19 -13.22 1.74
N ALA A 287 -14.90 -13.12 1.44
CA ALA A 287 -14.02 -12.15 2.07
C ALA A 287 -13.09 -11.51 1.05
N SER A 288 -12.71 -10.27 1.31
CA SER A 288 -11.68 -9.55 0.57
C SER A 288 -10.80 -8.81 1.59
N ALA A 289 -9.56 -8.51 1.23
CA ALA A 289 -8.63 -7.79 2.09
C ALA A 289 -8.14 -6.52 1.39
N ARG A 290 -8.16 -5.40 2.10
CA ARG A 290 -7.61 -4.11 1.65
C ARG A 290 -6.09 -4.10 1.91
N SER A 291 -5.39 -3.20 1.21
CA SER A 291 -3.93 -3.02 1.23
C SER A 291 -3.36 -2.73 2.63
N ASP A 292 -4.14 -2.09 3.50
CA ASP A 292 -3.84 -1.82 4.92
C ASP A 292 -3.84 -3.07 5.82
N GLY A 293 -4.38 -4.19 5.35
CA GLY A 293 -4.56 -5.41 6.15
C GLY A 293 -5.90 -5.53 6.86
N LEU A 294 -6.90 -4.70 6.54
CA LEU A 294 -8.29 -4.97 6.92
C LEU A 294 -8.87 -6.08 6.03
N LEU A 295 -9.25 -7.21 6.62
CA LEU A 295 -10.09 -8.21 5.95
C LEU A 295 -11.55 -7.99 6.30
N LEU A 296 -12.42 -7.85 5.30
CA LEU A 296 -13.87 -7.86 5.48
C LEU A 296 -14.44 -9.21 5.01
N LEU A 297 -15.19 -9.88 5.89
CA LEU A 297 -15.97 -11.09 5.61
C LEU A 297 -17.46 -10.73 5.62
N CYS A 298 -18.23 -11.16 4.61
CA CYS A 298 -19.67 -10.87 4.55
C CYS A 298 -20.54 -12.08 4.17
N GLY A 299 -21.74 -12.10 4.76
CA GLY A 299 -22.80 -13.07 4.48
C GLY A 299 -22.42 -14.53 4.74
N GLY A 300 -22.79 -15.40 3.79
CA GLY A 300 -22.71 -16.85 3.93
C GLY A 300 -24.02 -17.45 4.43
N ARG A 301 -24.00 -18.73 4.79
CA ARG A 301 -25.14 -19.43 5.41
C ARG A 301 -24.70 -20.28 6.59
N ASP A 302 -25.59 -20.42 7.56
CA ASP A 302 -25.38 -21.22 8.76
C ASP A 302 -25.61 -22.74 8.52
N ALA A 303 -25.54 -23.53 9.61
CA ALA A 303 -25.77 -24.97 9.58
C ALA A 303 -27.23 -25.39 9.32
N SER A 304 -28.20 -24.47 9.45
CA SER A 304 -29.60 -24.69 9.04
C SER A 304 -29.84 -24.34 7.56
N GLY A 305 -28.86 -23.74 6.90
CA GLY A 305 -28.93 -23.25 5.53
C GLY A 305 -29.55 -21.85 5.41
N VAL A 306 -29.78 -21.16 6.53
CA VAL A 306 -30.28 -19.78 6.55
C VAL A 306 -29.18 -18.82 6.08
N PRO A 307 -29.44 -17.96 5.07
CA PRO A 307 -28.49 -16.93 4.65
C PRO A 307 -28.26 -15.90 5.76
N LEU A 308 -27.01 -15.45 5.92
CA LEU A 308 -26.59 -14.45 6.88
C LEU A 308 -26.54 -13.06 6.22
N ALA A 309 -26.92 -12.02 6.98
CA ALA A 309 -26.76 -10.61 6.58
C ALA A 309 -25.57 -9.93 7.26
N SER A 310 -24.94 -10.55 8.25
CA SER A 310 -23.82 -9.99 8.99
C SER A 310 -22.57 -9.81 8.12
N ALA A 311 -21.80 -8.77 8.41
CA ALA A 311 -20.45 -8.56 7.89
C ALA A 311 -19.52 -8.19 9.05
N TYR A 312 -18.26 -8.61 8.96
CA TYR A 312 -17.28 -8.51 10.03
C TYR A 312 -15.92 -8.09 9.48
N GLY A 313 -15.24 -7.19 10.18
CA GLY A 313 -13.83 -6.87 9.96
C GLY A 313 -12.93 -7.71 10.85
N LEU A 314 -11.91 -8.32 10.26
CA LEU A 314 -10.78 -8.93 10.95
C LEU A 314 -9.55 -8.05 10.73
N ALA A 315 -8.99 -7.51 11.81
CA ALA A 315 -7.79 -6.67 11.78
C ALA A 315 -6.69 -7.27 12.66
N LYS A 316 -5.42 -7.03 12.32
CA LYS A 316 -4.28 -7.38 13.17
C LYS A 316 -3.87 -6.18 14.02
N HIS A 317 -3.81 -6.38 15.32
CA HIS A 317 -3.33 -5.41 16.29
C HIS A 317 -1.79 -5.43 16.35
N ARG A 318 -1.25 -4.31 16.80
CA ARG A 318 0.20 -4.00 16.88
C ARG A 318 0.95 -5.07 17.66
N ASP A 319 0.40 -5.40 18.83
CA ASP A 319 0.84 -6.40 19.80
C ASP A 319 0.85 -7.87 19.31
N GLY A 320 0.44 -8.12 18.06
CA GLY A 320 0.40 -9.46 17.47
C GLY A 320 -1.00 -10.09 17.42
N ARG A 321 -1.95 -9.56 18.19
CA ARG A 321 -3.30 -10.14 18.30
C ARG A 321 -4.15 -9.84 17.07
N TRP A 322 -5.25 -10.56 16.94
CA TRP A 322 -6.25 -10.37 15.90
C TRP A 322 -7.60 -10.11 16.58
N GLU A 323 -8.40 -9.17 16.08
CA GLU A 323 -9.72 -8.85 16.63
C GLU A 323 -10.78 -8.87 15.51
N TRP A 324 -11.96 -9.41 15.84
CA TRP A 324 -13.17 -9.32 15.05
C TRP A 324 -14.06 -8.18 15.54
N ALA A 325 -14.38 -7.26 14.63
CA ALA A 325 -15.41 -6.25 14.82
C ALA A 325 -16.58 -6.48 13.85
N ILE A 326 -17.80 -6.12 14.25
CA ILE A 326 -18.95 -6.05 13.33
C ILE A 326 -18.72 -4.86 12.38
N ALA A 327 -18.86 -5.08 11.08
CA ALA A 327 -18.68 -4.03 10.08
C ALA A 327 -19.79 -2.96 10.18
N PRO A 328 -19.49 -1.67 9.96
CA PRO A 328 -20.43 -0.58 10.17
C PRO A 328 -21.61 -0.58 9.19
N GLY A 329 -22.66 0.15 9.57
CA GLY A 329 -23.87 0.37 8.77
C GLY A 329 -24.86 -0.81 8.75
N VAL A 330 -25.99 -0.63 8.07
CA VAL A 330 -27.01 -1.68 7.91
C VAL A 330 -26.64 -2.55 6.72
N SER A 331 -25.96 -3.66 6.99
CA SER A 331 -25.53 -4.64 5.99
C SER A 331 -26.70 -5.16 5.14
N PRO A 332 -26.50 -5.37 3.82
CA PRO A 332 -27.55 -5.67 2.85
C PRO A 332 -28.21 -7.05 3.03
N SER A 333 -29.24 -7.31 2.21
CA SER A 333 -30.10 -8.50 2.34
C SER A 333 -29.33 -9.83 2.55
N PRO A 334 -29.76 -10.69 3.48
CA PRO A 334 -29.05 -11.93 3.85
C PRO A 334 -28.72 -12.81 2.64
N ARG A 335 -27.46 -13.24 2.47
CA ARG A 335 -27.01 -13.89 1.21
C ARG A 335 -25.82 -14.84 1.37
N TYR A 336 -25.80 -15.89 0.55
CA TYR A 336 -24.65 -16.79 0.36
C TYR A 336 -24.39 -17.02 -1.14
N GLN A 337 -23.20 -17.53 -1.52
CA GLN A 337 -22.82 -17.73 -2.94
C GLN A 337 -22.88 -16.43 -3.77
N HIS A 338 -22.55 -15.30 -3.15
CA HIS A 338 -22.25 -14.04 -3.81
C HIS A 338 -20.74 -13.99 -4.15
N ALA A 339 -20.27 -12.90 -4.75
CA ALA A 339 -18.85 -12.56 -4.87
C ALA A 339 -18.59 -11.19 -4.22
N ALA A 340 -17.36 -10.93 -3.77
CA ALA A 340 -16.97 -9.61 -3.27
C ALA A 340 -15.52 -9.28 -3.60
N ALA A 341 -15.24 -7.99 -3.81
CA ALA A 341 -13.91 -7.44 -4.06
C ALA A 341 -13.80 -6.00 -3.54
N PHE A 342 -12.64 -5.62 -3.02
CA PHE A 342 -12.32 -4.21 -2.74
C PHE A 342 -11.98 -3.44 -4.01
N VAL A 343 -12.39 -2.17 -4.07
CA VAL A 343 -11.88 -1.12 -4.96
C VAL A 343 -11.62 0.11 -4.09
N ASN A 344 -10.36 0.47 -3.88
CA ASN A 344 -9.96 1.47 -2.88
C ASN A 344 -10.63 1.16 -1.50
N ALA A 345 -11.09 2.16 -0.75
CA ALA A 345 -11.91 2.05 0.47
C ALA A 345 -13.34 1.45 0.32
N ARG A 346 -13.69 0.76 -0.78
CA ARG A 346 -15.06 0.27 -1.03
C ARG A 346 -15.09 -1.23 -1.25
N LEU A 347 -15.86 -1.97 -0.43
CA LEU A 347 -16.10 -3.40 -0.62
C LEU A 347 -17.36 -3.59 -1.47
N HIS A 348 -17.19 -3.99 -2.72
CA HIS A 348 -18.28 -4.30 -3.64
C HIS A 348 -18.73 -5.75 -3.46
N VAL A 349 -20.03 -5.97 -3.29
CA VAL A 349 -20.69 -7.26 -3.05
C VAL A 349 -21.75 -7.48 -4.13
N SER A 350 -21.58 -8.54 -4.93
CA SER A 350 -22.43 -8.80 -6.10
C SER A 350 -23.19 -10.13 -6.00
N GLY A 351 -24.47 -10.11 -6.35
CA GLY A 351 -25.36 -11.26 -6.44
C GLY A 351 -25.61 -12.00 -5.12
N GLY A 352 -25.85 -13.31 -5.24
CA GLY A 352 -26.07 -14.25 -4.13
C GLY A 352 -27.42 -14.99 -4.17
N SER A 353 -27.61 -15.90 -3.22
CA SER A 353 -28.85 -16.68 -3.03
C SER A 353 -29.50 -16.43 -1.68
N LEU A 354 -30.85 -16.45 -1.69
CA LEU A 354 -31.75 -16.32 -0.53
C LEU A 354 -32.28 -17.70 -0.05
N GLY A 355 -31.70 -18.80 -0.54
CA GLY A 355 -32.17 -20.16 -0.26
C GLY A 355 -33.45 -20.54 -1.02
N GLY A 356 -33.70 -21.85 -1.13
CA GLY A 356 -34.89 -22.40 -1.81
C GLY A 356 -34.98 -22.04 -3.30
N GLY A 357 -33.84 -22.05 -4.01
CA GLY A 357 -33.75 -21.68 -5.43
C GLY A 357 -33.84 -20.17 -5.70
N ARG A 358 -34.12 -19.34 -4.70
CA ARG A 358 -34.25 -17.88 -4.84
C ARG A 358 -32.90 -17.19 -4.87
N MET A 359 -32.86 -16.04 -5.53
CA MET A 359 -31.67 -15.23 -5.76
C MET A 359 -31.81 -13.87 -5.08
N VAL A 360 -30.72 -13.14 -4.87
CA VAL A 360 -30.82 -11.72 -4.54
C VAL A 360 -31.23 -10.97 -5.81
N GLU A 361 -32.21 -10.08 -5.65
CA GLU A 361 -32.94 -9.43 -6.73
C GLU A 361 -32.99 -7.91 -6.53
N ASP A 362 -33.45 -7.19 -7.56
CA ASP A 362 -33.57 -5.73 -7.60
C ASP A 362 -32.28 -4.98 -7.21
N SER A 363 -32.38 -3.75 -6.69
CA SER A 363 -31.21 -2.94 -6.30
C SER A 363 -30.27 -3.66 -5.35
N SER A 364 -30.81 -4.54 -4.49
CA SER A 364 -30.03 -5.31 -3.52
C SER A 364 -29.13 -6.38 -4.15
N SER A 365 -29.30 -6.70 -5.45
CA SER A 365 -28.36 -7.57 -6.20
C SER A 365 -26.94 -7.00 -6.26
N ILE A 366 -26.75 -5.69 -6.05
CA ILE A 366 -25.44 -5.07 -5.86
C ILE A 366 -25.46 -4.26 -4.57
N ALA A 367 -24.47 -4.45 -3.71
CA ALA A 367 -24.28 -3.63 -2.53
C ALA A 367 -22.81 -3.25 -2.39
N VAL A 368 -22.53 -2.10 -1.80
CA VAL A 368 -21.17 -1.61 -1.55
C VAL A 368 -21.07 -1.14 -0.11
N LEU A 369 -20.14 -1.67 0.68
CA LEU A 369 -19.76 -1.05 1.94
C LEU A 369 -18.70 0.01 1.64
N ASP A 370 -19.07 1.25 1.86
CA ASP A 370 -18.15 2.37 1.89
C ASP A 370 -17.53 2.44 3.28
N THR A 371 -16.26 2.01 3.45
CA THR A 371 -15.64 1.97 4.79
C THR A 371 -15.36 3.36 5.33
N ALA A 372 -15.14 4.35 4.45
CA ALA A 372 -14.90 5.75 4.82
C ALA A 372 -16.13 6.41 5.41
N ALA A 373 -17.30 6.22 4.78
CA ALA A 373 -18.57 6.74 5.29
C ALA A 373 -19.26 5.81 6.30
N GLY A 374 -18.74 4.60 6.52
CA GLY A 374 -19.31 3.59 7.43
C GLY A 374 -20.70 3.09 7.01
N VAL A 375 -21.06 3.18 5.72
CA VAL A 375 -22.42 2.89 5.22
C VAL A 375 -22.44 1.93 4.06
N TRP A 376 -23.51 1.12 4.02
CA TRP A 376 -23.84 0.30 2.86
C TRP A 376 -24.70 1.08 1.86
N CYS A 377 -24.35 1.01 0.58
CA CYS A 377 -25.09 1.59 -0.53
C CYS A 377 -25.57 0.48 -1.49
N ASP A 378 -26.77 0.63 -2.06
CA ASP A 378 -27.21 -0.13 -3.23
C ASP A 378 -27.27 0.76 -4.48
N THR A 379 -27.79 0.27 -5.60
CA THR A 379 -27.87 1.05 -6.86
C THR A 379 -28.83 2.25 -6.81
N MET A 380 -29.56 2.44 -5.71
CA MET A 380 -30.61 3.46 -5.57
C MET A 380 -30.36 4.43 -4.40
N SER A 381 -29.68 4.00 -3.33
CA SER A 381 -29.62 4.74 -2.06
C SER A 381 -28.68 4.10 -1.03
N VAL A 382 -28.43 4.80 0.08
CA VAL A 382 -27.94 4.17 1.32
C VAL A 382 -28.95 3.11 1.80
N VAL A 383 -28.45 1.95 2.18
CA VAL A 383 -29.24 0.88 2.79
C VAL A 383 -29.54 1.28 4.25
N THR A 384 -30.74 1.80 4.49
CA THR A 384 -31.23 2.19 5.83
C THR A 384 -32.02 1.08 6.53
N SER A 385 -32.35 -0.01 5.82
CA SER A 385 -33.00 -1.20 6.37
C SER A 385 -32.71 -2.43 5.50
N PRO A 386 -32.63 -3.66 6.05
CA PRO A 386 -32.41 -4.86 5.24
C PRO A 386 -33.63 -5.14 4.36
N ARG A 387 -33.54 -4.90 3.05
CA ARG A 387 -34.65 -5.10 2.10
C ARG A 387 -34.97 -6.60 1.90
N THR A 388 -35.80 -7.19 2.77
CA THR A 388 -36.13 -8.62 2.75
C THR A 388 -37.30 -9.00 1.83
N GLY A 389 -37.29 -8.46 0.60
CA GLY A 389 -37.88 -9.08 -0.59
C GLY A 389 -39.29 -8.65 -1.03
N ARG A 390 -39.70 -9.22 -2.17
CA ARG A 390 -40.98 -9.01 -2.89
C ARG A 390 -41.27 -7.57 -3.35
N TYR A 391 -40.44 -7.06 -4.25
CA TYR A 391 -41.02 -6.39 -5.43
C TYR A 391 -41.22 -7.41 -6.55
N ALA A 392 -42.41 -7.37 -7.14
CA ALA A 392 -42.81 -8.08 -8.35
C ALA A 392 -43.98 -7.31 -8.93
N VAL A 393 -44.08 -7.22 -10.26
CA VAL A 393 -45.04 -6.39 -11.03
C VAL A 393 -44.73 -4.88 -10.94
N ASP A 394 -44.58 -4.13 -12.04
CA ASP A 394 -44.24 -4.52 -13.42
C ASP A 394 -43.69 -3.32 -14.20
N GLY A 395 -42.97 -3.57 -15.29
CA GLY A 395 -42.63 -2.54 -16.28
C GLY A 395 -41.69 -3.04 -17.37
N PRO A 396 -42.03 -2.94 -18.67
CA PRO A 396 -41.09 -3.19 -19.76
C PRO A 396 -40.07 -2.05 -19.86
N GLY A 397 -39.10 -2.07 -18.94
CA GLY A 397 -38.11 -1.01 -18.75
C GLY A 397 -37.29 -1.12 -17.45
N GLY A 398 -37.22 -2.30 -16.83
CA GLY A 398 -36.33 -2.54 -15.69
C GLY A 398 -34.86 -2.39 -16.08
N ASP A 399 -34.02 -1.89 -15.15
CA ASP A 399 -32.62 -1.58 -15.43
C ASP A 399 -31.82 -2.85 -15.79
N ALA A 400 -31.29 -2.89 -17.01
CA ALA A 400 -30.58 -4.05 -17.54
C ALA A 400 -29.38 -4.46 -16.67
N ALA A 401 -28.66 -3.49 -16.08
CA ALA A 401 -27.53 -3.74 -15.19
C ALA A 401 -27.91 -4.56 -13.94
N VAL A 402 -29.11 -4.33 -13.39
CA VAL A 402 -29.64 -5.09 -12.25
C VAL A 402 -29.99 -6.54 -12.66
N HIS A 403 -30.53 -6.74 -13.87
CA HIS A 403 -30.83 -8.07 -14.39
C HIS A 403 -29.57 -8.90 -14.70
N LEU A 404 -28.41 -8.26 -14.94
CA LEU A 404 -27.11 -8.94 -15.06
C LEU A 404 -26.63 -9.47 -13.70
N MET A 405 -26.83 -8.73 -12.60
CA MET A 405 -26.34 -9.08 -11.26
C MET A 405 -27.24 -10.02 -10.44
N ARG A 406 -28.40 -10.41 -10.98
CA ARG A 406 -29.22 -11.54 -10.50
C ARG A 406 -28.54 -12.90 -10.80
N ARG A 407 -27.35 -13.13 -10.21
CA ARG A 407 -26.51 -14.33 -10.34
C ARG A 407 -26.00 -14.81 -8.98
N CYS A 408 -25.62 -16.07 -8.88
CA CYS A 408 -24.88 -16.61 -7.74
C CYS A 408 -23.81 -17.61 -8.22
N ARG A 409 -22.82 -17.92 -7.37
CA ARG A 409 -21.68 -18.80 -7.71
C ARG A 409 -20.84 -18.30 -8.89
N HIS A 410 -20.94 -17.02 -9.23
CA HIS A 410 -19.96 -16.30 -10.03
C HIS A 410 -18.72 -16.00 -9.19
N ALA A 411 -17.62 -15.61 -9.83
CA ALA A 411 -16.47 -15.01 -9.16
C ALA A 411 -16.33 -13.53 -9.56
N ALA A 412 -15.66 -12.75 -8.73
CA ALA A 412 -15.36 -11.33 -8.97
C ALA A 412 -13.91 -11.02 -8.61
N ALA A 413 -13.30 -10.06 -9.31
CA ALA A 413 -11.96 -9.57 -9.06
C ALA A 413 -11.85 -8.09 -9.46
N ALA A 414 -11.00 -7.32 -8.79
CA ALA A 414 -10.77 -5.91 -9.07
C ALA A 414 -9.37 -5.66 -9.66
N VAL A 415 -9.26 -4.71 -10.58
CA VAL A 415 -7.99 -4.21 -11.15
C VAL A 415 -8.11 -2.69 -11.31
N GLY A 416 -7.46 -1.93 -10.43
CA GLY A 416 -7.71 -0.49 -10.31
C GLY A 416 -9.19 -0.23 -9.98
N ASP A 417 -9.77 0.80 -10.61
CA ASP A 417 -11.19 1.16 -10.45
C ASP A 417 -12.18 0.21 -11.16
N LEU A 418 -11.71 -0.87 -11.80
CA LEU A 418 -12.53 -1.81 -12.57
C LEU A 418 -12.81 -3.12 -11.81
N ILE A 419 -14.10 -3.49 -11.74
CA ILE A 419 -14.60 -4.71 -11.10
C ILE A 419 -15.09 -5.67 -12.18
N TYR A 420 -14.39 -6.78 -12.34
CA TYR A 420 -14.77 -7.85 -13.26
C TYR A 420 -15.55 -8.94 -12.55
N VAL A 421 -16.57 -9.48 -13.23
CA VAL A 421 -17.38 -10.61 -12.79
C VAL A 421 -17.49 -11.61 -13.94
N TYR A 422 -17.25 -12.90 -13.69
CA TYR A 422 -17.41 -13.94 -14.72
C TYR A 422 -18.46 -14.98 -14.35
N GLY A 423 -19.29 -15.35 -15.34
CA GLY A 423 -20.17 -16.52 -15.32
C GLY A 423 -21.08 -16.64 -14.09
N GLY A 424 -21.26 -17.86 -13.59
CA GLY A 424 -22.14 -18.16 -12.45
C GLY A 424 -23.40 -18.92 -12.85
N LEU A 425 -24.44 -18.80 -12.01
CA LEU A 425 -25.73 -19.50 -12.12
C LEU A 425 -26.88 -18.50 -12.00
N ARG A 426 -27.85 -18.56 -12.93
CA ARG A 426 -29.10 -17.77 -12.88
C ARG A 426 -30.30 -18.63 -13.29
N GLY A 427 -31.26 -18.81 -12.38
CA GLY A 427 -32.51 -19.52 -12.66
C GLY A 427 -32.38 -20.99 -13.09
N GLY A 428 -31.25 -21.65 -12.81
CA GLY A 428 -30.95 -23.00 -13.32
C GLY A 428 -30.21 -23.02 -14.67
N VAL A 429 -29.71 -21.89 -15.14
CA VAL A 429 -28.87 -21.75 -16.34
C VAL A 429 -27.47 -21.31 -15.91
N LEU A 430 -26.43 -22.00 -16.38
CA LEU A 430 -25.03 -21.59 -16.21
C LEU A 430 -24.71 -20.43 -17.14
N LEU A 431 -23.82 -19.54 -16.71
CA LEU A 431 -23.46 -18.33 -17.43
C LEU A 431 -21.99 -18.37 -17.86
N ASP A 432 -21.73 -17.70 -18.99
CA ASP A 432 -20.47 -17.56 -19.73
C ASP A 432 -20.09 -16.09 -19.98
N ASP A 433 -20.88 -15.14 -19.48
CA ASP A 433 -20.65 -13.71 -19.68
C ASP A 433 -19.54 -13.17 -18.75
N LEU A 434 -18.58 -12.45 -19.35
CA LEU A 434 -17.69 -11.53 -18.65
C LEU A 434 -18.40 -10.18 -18.53
N LEU A 435 -18.46 -9.65 -17.31
CA LEU A 435 -19.04 -8.36 -16.99
C LEU A 435 -17.99 -7.46 -16.35
N VAL A 436 -18.11 -6.15 -16.58
CA VAL A 436 -17.30 -5.12 -15.91
C VAL A 436 -18.18 -4.02 -15.34
N ALA A 437 -17.81 -3.51 -14.17
CA ALA A 437 -18.27 -2.22 -13.65
C ALA A 437 -17.05 -1.34 -13.37
N GLU A 438 -17.21 -0.03 -13.52
CA GLU A 438 -16.20 0.96 -13.16
C GLU A 438 -16.72 1.76 -11.95
N ASP A 439 -15.89 1.92 -10.91
CA ASP A 439 -16.21 2.79 -9.78
C ASP A 439 -15.09 3.82 -9.55
N LEU A 440 -15.01 4.81 -10.44
CA LEU A 440 -14.13 5.99 -10.41
C LEU A 440 -14.13 6.70 -9.03
N ALA A 441 -13.40 6.18 -8.05
CA ALA A 441 -13.55 6.55 -6.64
C ALA A 441 -13.10 7.98 -6.33
N ALA A 442 -12.23 8.54 -7.17
CA ALA A 442 -11.65 9.86 -6.96
C ALA A 442 -12.63 11.04 -7.18
N ALA A 443 -13.73 10.85 -7.91
CA ALA A 443 -14.39 11.96 -8.59
C ALA A 443 -15.23 12.92 -7.71
N ASP A 444 -16.18 12.40 -6.93
CA ASP A 444 -17.34 13.23 -6.54
C ASP A 444 -17.73 13.16 -5.05
N THR A 445 -17.18 12.23 -4.26
CA THR A 445 -17.37 12.13 -2.80
C THR A 445 -16.91 13.41 -2.08
N ALA A 446 -15.85 14.04 -2.60
CA ALA A 446 -15.31 15.35 -2.22
C ALA A 446 -16.35 16.46 -2.00
N THR A 447 -17.43 16.46 -2.80
CA THR A 447 -18.40 17.56 -2.84
C THR A 447 -19.42 17.47 -1.70
N ALA A 448 -19.63 16.27 -1.14
CA ALA A 448 -20.57 16.02 -0.05
C ALA A 448 -20.09 16.64 1.26
N VAL A 449 -18.89 16.25 1.69
CA VAL A 449 -18.31 16.60 3.01
C VAL A 449 -18.08 18.11 3.11
N SER A 450 -17.51 18.70 2.05
CA SER A 450 -17.28 20.15 1.94
C SER A 450 -18.56 20.99 2.07
N GLN A 451 -19.71 20.47 1.63
CA GLN A 451 -21.01 21.16 1.75
C GLN A 451 -21.68 20.92 3.09
N ALA A 452 -21.51 19.74 3.71
CA ALA A 452 -22.01 19.45 5.06
C ALA A 452 -21.33 20.33 6.12
N ALA A 453 -20.00 20.47 6.05
CA ALA A 453 -19.24 21.35 6.94
C ALA A 453 -19.65 22.82 6.77
N ALA A 454 -19.73 23.32 5.52
CA ALA A 454 -20.13 24.70 5.25
C ALA A 454 -21.60 25.02 5.62
N ALA A 455 -22.47 24.01 5.67
CA ALA A 455 -23.85 24.17 6.12
C ALA A 455 -23.99 24.22 7.66
N THR A 456 -23.07 23.61 8.41
CA THR A 456 -23.12 23.56 9.88
C THR A 456 -22.56 24.82 10.55
N GLU A 457 -21.85 25.69 9.84
CA GLU A 457 -21.34 26.98 10.37
C GLU A 457 -22.27 28.20 10.15
N ASN A 458 -23.49 28.03 9.60
CA ASN A 458 -24.33 29.17 9.18
C ASN A 458 -25.82 29.16 9.61
N ASP A 459 -26.28 28.21 10.44
CA ASP A 459 -27.70 28.17 10.88
C ASP A 459 -27.86 27.85 12.37
N ASP A 460 -27.24 28.68 13.23
CA ASP A 460 -27.32 28.54 14.69
C ASP A 460 -27.99 29.78 15.35
N MET A 461 -29.24 30.08 14.97
CA MET A 461 -30.07 31.07 15.68
C MET A 461 -31.59 30.84 15.54
N TYR A 462 -32.27 30.58 16.68
CA TYR A 462 -33.71 30.29 16.85
C TYR A 462 -34.20 28.94 16.26
N THR A 463 -34.81 28.01 17.00
CA THR A 463 -35.84 28.17 18.05
C THR A 463 -35.90 27.01 19.06
N ASP A 464 -36.33 27.28 20.31
CA ASP A 464 -36.90 26.26 21.22
C ASP A 464 -38.42 26.15 21.01
N ARG A 465 -38.94 24.92 20.90
CA ARG A 465 -40.35 24.63 21.22
C ARG A 465 -40.60 23.17 21.60
N LYS A 466 -40.91 22.95 22.89
CA LYS A 466 -41.38 21.67 23.47
C LYS A 466 -42.76 21.26 22.97
N THR A 467 -42.98 19.95 22.78
CA THR A 467 -44.02 19.16 23.52
C THR A 467 -43.87 17.64 23.32
N ASP A 468 -43.66 16.95 24.44
CA ASP A 468 -44.31 15.71 24.92
C ASP A 468 -44.22 14.34 24.20
N HIS A 469 -43.70 13.37 24.99
CA HIS A 469 -43.90 11.91 24.96
C HIS A 469 -43.35 11.07 23.76
N ALA A 470 -42.84 9.85 23.96
CA ALA A 470 -42.79 8.98 25.15
C ALA A 470 -41.45 8.22 25.31
N MET A 471 -41.22 7.61 26.48
CA MET A 471 -40.02 6.84 26.82
C MET A 471 -39.89 5.52 26.05
N LEU A 472 -38.74 5.28 25.43
CA LEU A 472 -38.18 3.95 25.20
C LEU A 472 -36.65 3.99 25.39
N SER A 473 -36.16 3.32 26.43
CA SER A 473 -34.74 3.33 26.80
C SER A 473 -33.92 2.29 26.02
N GLY A 474 -32.98 2.74 25.19
CA GLY A 474 -32.06 1.87 24.46
C GLY A 474 -30.70 2.56 24.25
N SER A 475 -29.82 2.49 25.25
CA SER A 475 -28.50 3.12 25.22
C SER A 475 -27.50 2.31 24.38
N TRP A 476 -27.53 2.50 23.07
CA TRP A 476 -26.47 2.02 22.18
C TRP A 476 -25.18 2.81 22.46
N ARG A 477 -24.26 2.21 23.22
CA ARG A 477 -22.85 2.61 23.16
C ARG A 477 -22.26 2.04 21.87
N LEU A 478 -21.54 2.84 21.09
CA LEU A 478 -20.69 2.29 20.03
C LEU A 478 -19.57 1.44 20.67
N ASN A 479 -19.09 0.48 19.89
CA ASN A 479 -17.95 -0.36 20.26
C ASN A 479 -16.69 0.25 19.64
N LYS A 480 -15.60 0.40 20.41
CA LYS A 480 -14.38 1.10 19.97
C LYS A 480 -13.77 0.59 18.66
N GLY A 481 -13.90 -0.71 18.39
CA GLY A 481 -13.46 -1.30 17.12
C GLY A 481 -14.20 -0.78 15.88
N VAL A 482 -15.39 -0.19 16.03
CA VAL A 482 -16.15 0.43 14.93
C VAL A 482 -15.67 1.86 14.66
N GLU A 483 -15.29 2.60 15.70
CA GLU A 483 -14.75 3.96 15.61
C GLU A 483 -13.43 3.94 14.81
N TYR A 484 -12.50 3.04 15.19
CA TYR A 484 -11.25 2.78 14.48
C TYR A 484 -11.42 2.45 12.98
N LEU A 485 -12.44 1.65 12.63
CA LEU A 485 -12.72 1.27 11.23
C LEU A 485 -13.20 2.45 10.36
N VAL A 486 -13.83 3.46 10.96
CA VAL A 486 -14.29 4.66 10.26
C VAL A 486 -13.18 5.70 10.18
N GLU A 487 -12.47 5.95 11.28
CA GLU A 487 -11.34 6.89 11.37
C GLU A 487 -10.24 6.56 10.34
N ALA A 488 -9.79 5.31 10.32
CA ALA A 488 -8.76 4.81 9.41
C ALA A 488 -9.18 4.82 7.93
N SER A 489 -10.42 5.18 7.61
CA SER A 489 -10.93 5.21 6.24
C SER A 489 -11.47 6.60 5.83
N ALA A 490 -11.82 7.47 6.77
CA ALA A 490 -12.13 8.87 6.50
C ALA A 490 -10.90 9.64 6.00
N ALA A 491 -9.71 9.37 6.57
CA ALA A 491 -8.45 9.97 6.14
C ALA A 491 -8.10 9.65 4.67
N GLU A 492 -8.42 8.43 4.19
CA GLU A 492 -8.22 8.02 2.80
C GLU A 492 -9.09 8.86 1.83
N ALA A 493 -10.34 9.12 2.21
CA ALA A 493 -11.27 9.92 1.41
C ALA A 493 -10.88 11.41 1.30
N GLU A 494 -10.20 11.96 2.32
CA GLU A 494 -9.67 13.33 2.28
C GLU A 494 -8.45 13.44 1.35
N ALA A 495 -7.52 12.49 1.41
CA ALA A 495 -6.36 12.45 0.50
C ALA A 495 -6.79 12.33 -0.98
N ILE A 496 -7.77 11.46 -1.26
CA ILE A 496 -8.37 11.28 -2.59
C ILE A 496 -9.05 12.57 -3.08
N THR A 497 -9.75 13.29 -2.19
CA THR A 497 -10.39 14.57 -2.47
C THR A 497 -9.39 15.64 -2.93
N ALA A 498 -8.24 15.75 -2.28
CA ALA A 498 -7.18 16.68 -2.64
C ALA A 498 -6.59 16.38 -4.04
N ALA A 499 -6.31 15.10 -4.33
CA ALA A 499 -5.72 14.68 -5.60
C ALA A 499 -6.61 15.04 -6.81
N LEU A 500 -7.93 14.85 -6.70
CA LEU A 500 -8.84 15.15 -7.81
C LEU A 500 -9.21 16.63 -7.94
N ALA A 501 -9.16 17.43 -6.86
CA ALA A 501 -9.22 18.89 -7.00
C ALA A 501 -8.10 19.40 -7.94
N ALA A 502 -6.88 18.84 -7.80
CA ALA A 502 -5.76 19.11 -8.69
C ALA A 502 -5.91 18.52 -10.11
N ALA A 503 -6.81 17.55 -10.34
CA ALA A 503 -7.08 16.95 -11.65
C ALA A 503 -8.21 17.68 -12.42
N LYS A 504 -9.34 17.98 -11.79
CA LYS A 504 -10.44 18.78 -12.40
C LYS A 504 -9.94 20.18 -12.82
N ALA A 505 -8.97 20.76 -12.09
CA ALA A 505 -8.28 21.98 -12.48
C ALA A 505 -7.44 21.87 -13.79
N ARG A 506 -6.89 20.68 -14.10
CA ARG A 506 -6.12 20.43 -15.34
C ARG A 506 -7.04 20.27 -16.56
N GLN A 507 -8.24 19.70 -16.39
CA GLN A 507 -9.19 19.45 -17.49
C GLN A 507 -9.87 20.70 -18.07
N ALA A 508 -10.05 21.76 -17.28
CA ALA A 508 -10.76 22.98 -17.71
C ALA A 508 -10.07 23.78 -18.86
N ASN A 509 -8.84 23.40 -19.24
CA ASN A 509 -8.01 24.10 -20.22
C ASN A 509 -7.86 23.39 -21.59
N GLY A 510 -8.58 22.29 -21.84
CA GLY A 510 -8.40 21.47 -23.06
C GLY A 510 -9.69 21.17 -23.83
N ASN A 511 -9.78 21.65 -25.06
CA ASN A 511 -10.80 21.26 -26.05
C ASN A 511 -10.15 21.25 -27.47
N VAL A 512 -10.80 20.59 -28.44
CA VAL A 512 -10.46 20.38 -29.88
C VAL A 512 -9.91 18.98 -30.25
N GLU A 513 -10.82 18.19 -30.84
CA GLU A 513 -10.76 17.37 -32.07
C GLU A 513 -9.58 16.43 -32.43
N LEU A 514 -9.94 15.28 -33.01
CA LEU A 514 -9.07 14.21 -33.54
C LEU A 514 -9.06 14.19 -35.08
N PRO A 515 -7.90 14.03 -35.74
CA PRO A 515 -7.81 13.63 -37.15
C PRO A 515 -7.73 12.10 -37.32
N SER A 516 -8.08 11.60 -38.52
CA SER A 516 -8.29 10.18 -38.82
C SER A 516 -7.03 9.38 -39.20
N ARG A 517 -7.09 8.06 -38.98
CA ARG A 517 -6.16 7.05 -39.53
C ARG A 517 -6.10 7.09 -41.06
N ASP A 518 -4.93 6.80 -41.62
CA ASP A 518 -4.82 5.84 -42.73
C ASP A 518 -3.41 5.20 -42.76
N HIS A 519 -3.31 3.92 -43.12
CA HIS A 519 -2.05 3.21 -43.32
C HIS A 519 -2.25 1.96 -44.20
N GLY A 520 -1.54 1.91 -45.33
CA GLY A 520 -1.50 0.76 -46.23
C GLY A 520 -0.39 -0.24 -45.91
N LEU A 521 -0.68 -1.51 -46.21
CA LEU A 521 0.20 -2.69 -46.26
C LEU A 521 1.41 -2.48 -47.22
N GLU A 522 2.45 -3.32 -47.29
CA GLU A 522 2.55 -4.76 -46.96
C GLU A 522 3.99 -5.23 -46.67
N ALA A 523 4.15 -6.53 -46.40
CA ALA A 523 5.35 -7.19 -45.84
C ALA A 523 6.57 -7.35 -46.78
N THR A 524 7.75 -7.58 -46.20
CA THR A 524 8.51 -8.86 -46.32
C THR A 524 9.79 -8.87 -45.46
N SER A 525 10.36 -10.06 -45.23
CA SER A 525 11.54 -10.32 -44.37
C SER A 525 12.66 -11.01 -45.16
N ILE A 526 13.95 -10.84 -44.79
CA ILE A 526 14.99 -11.90 -44.73
C ILE A 526 16.38 -11.40 -44.22
N GLU A 527 17.02 -12.29 -43.46
CA GLU A 527 18.39 -12.47 -42.95
C GLU A 527 19.62 -11.54 -43.24
N LYS A 528 20.38 -11.31 -42.15
CA LYS A 528 21.86 -11.51 -41.94
C LYS A 528 22.97 -10.62 -42.57
N GLN A 529 23.81 -10.18 -41.62
CA GLN A 529 25.29 -10.13 -41.60
C GLN A 529 26.12 -9.09 -42.43
N VAL A 530 26.80 -8.22 -41.67
CA VAL A 530 28.27 -7.98 -41.63
C VAL A 530 29.05 -7.84 -42.95
N VAL A 531 29.73 -6.70 -43.15
CA VAL A 531 31.20 -6.59 -43.40
C VAL A 531 31.66 -5.11 -43.42
N LEU A 532 32.82 -4.84 -42.80
CA LEU A 532 33.60 -3.59 -42.77
C LEU A 532 34.60 -3.54 -43.97
N PRO A 533 35.19 -2.40 -44.43
CA PRO A 533 36.15 -1.62 -43.60
C PRO A 533 36.45 -0.14 -43.98
N ALA A 534 37.37 0.47 -43.21
CA ALA A 534 38.51 1.35 -43.59
C ALA A 534 38.35 2.32 -44.80
N GLU A 535 38.83 3.58 -44.85
CA GLU A 535 39.84 4.42 -44.16
C GLU A 535 39.92 5.72 -45.04
N ALA A 536 40.56 6.88 -44.76
CA ALA A 536 41.23 7.48 -43.60
C ALA A 536 41.48 9.00 -43.89
N LYS A 537 42.24 9.68 -43.00
CA LYS A 537 42.97 10.96 -43.20
C LYS A 537 42.24 12.30 -42.97
N ALA A 538 42.11 12.58 -41.68
CA ALA A 538 42.39 13.85 -40.99
C ALA A 538 43.15 14.98 -41.74
N LEU A 539 42.62 16.21 -41.56
CA LEU A 539 43.31 17.48 -41.25
C LEU A 539 42.20 18.46 -40.75
N GLY A 540 42.40 19.47 -39.90
CA GLY A 540 43.53 19.89 -39.08
C GLY A 540 43.28 21.33 -38.55
N SER A 541 43.66 21.63 -37.30
CA SER A 541 43.68 22.97 -36.66
C SER A 541 42.41 23.86 -36.68
N THR A 542 41.58 23.72 -35.65
CA THR A 542 41.36 24.70 -34.56
C THR A 542 41.64 26.20 -34.81
N VAL A 543 40.75 27.11 -34.35
CA VAL A 543 41.01 28.22 -33.36
C VAL A 543 39.87 29.27 -33.26
N LYS A 544 39.35 29.46 -32.03
CA LYS A 544 38.63 30.63 -31.44
C LYS A 544 37.36 31.22 -32.10
N GLY A 545 36.36 31.48 -31.26
CA GLY A 545 35.42 32.62 -31.38
C GLY A 545 35.53 33.53 -30.14
N TYR A 546 34.70 34.59 -30.06
CA TYR A 546 34.22 35.29 -28.84
C TYR A 546 33.20 36.42 -29.22
N PRO A 547 32.46 37.11 -28.32
CA PRO A 547 30.99 37.13 -28.47
C PRO A 547 30.27 38.49 -28.30
N VAL A 548 28.93 38.45 -28.46
CA VAL A 548 27.87 39.25 -27.76
C VAL A 548 27.72 40.76 -28.09
N ASP A 549 26.44 41.18 -28.09
CA ASP A 549 25.87 42.54 -28.18
C ASP A 549 26.05 43.36 -29.50
N GLN A 550 25.12 44.22 -29.95
CA GLN A 550 23.83 44.63 -29.36
C GLN A 550 22.70 44.95 -30.39
N PHE A 551 21.48 44.60 -29.96
CA PHE A 551 20.08 44.90 -30.36
C PHE A 551 19.65 45.90 -31.49
N GLU A 552 18.47 45.54 -32.04
CA GLU A 552 17.34 46.38 -32.53
C GLU A 552 17.41 47.25 -33.81
N LYS A 553 16.59 46.84 -34.81
CA LYS A 553 15.42 47.62 -35.29
C LYS A 553 14.41 46.79 -36.10
N ASP A 554 13.16 47.25 -36.11
CA ASP A 554 11.94 46.56 -36.57
C ASP A 554 11.95 45.98 -38.00
N GLY A 555 11.23 44.87 -38.25
CA GLY A 555 11.01 44.46 -39.65
C GLY A 555 10.32 43.13 -40.03
N ARG A 556 9.19 42.74 -39.41
CA ARG A 556 8.18 41.78 -39.96
C ARG A 556 8.53 40.27 -40.12
N GLN A 557 7.85 39.48 -39.29
CA GLN A 557 6.94 38.40 -39.72
C GLN A 557 7.51 37.08 -40.29
N ILE A 558 8.01 36.22 -39.39
CA ILE A 558 7.93 34.75 -39.52
C ILE A 558 7.37 34.19 -38.21
N SER A 559 6.33 33.36 -38.25
CA SER A 559 5.68 32.77 -37.06
C SER A 559 6.35 31.44 -36.66
N VAL A 560 7.21 31.47 -35.65
CA VAL A 560 7.75 30.27 -34.99
C VAL A 560 6.75 29.80 -33.91
N ASN A 561 6.58 28.49 -33.75
CA ASN A 561 5.58 27.90 -32.84
C ASN A 561 5.96 28.12 -31.36
N THR A 562 5.41 29.17 -30.75
CA THR A 562 5.73 29.61 -29.38
C THR A 562 5.30 28.62 -28.29
N ASN A 563 4.38 27.69 -28.56
CA ASN A 563 3.80 26.83 -27.53
C ASN A 563 4.71 25.65 -27.16
N ALA A 564 5.45 25.12 -28.13
CA ALA A 564 6.49 24.11 -27.87
C ALA A 564 7.67 24.72 -27.09
N ALA A 565 8.11 25.93 -27.49
CA ALA A 565 9.16 26.66 -26.80
C ALA A 565 8.76 27.04 -25.35
N ARG A 566 7.50 27.44 -25.12
CA ARG A 566 6.97 27.67 -23.76
C ARG A 566 6.91 26.40 -22.94
N LYS A 567 6.32 25.30 -23.42
CA LYS A 567 6.32 24.02 -22.66
C LYS A 567 7.73 23.56 -22.29
N LEU A 568 8.71 23.71 -23.19
CA LEU A 568 10.11 23.40 -22.88
C LEU A 568 10.70 24.34 -21.82
N PHE A 569 10.42 25.66 -21.90
CA PHE A 569 10.85 26.62 -20.87
C PHE A 569 10.18 26.38 -19.51
N ASP A 570 8.88 26.08 -19.48
CA ASP A 570 8.12 25.87 -18.25
C ASP A 570 8.57 24.57 -17.54
N VAL A 571 8.80 23.48 -18.28
CA VAL A 571 9.39 22.24 -17.73
C VAL A 571 10.84 22.47 -17.27
N GLN A 572 11.62 23.24 -18.02
CA GLN A 572 13.01 23.59 -17.67
C GLN A 572 13.12 24.65 -16.54
N MET A 573 11.99 25.22 -16.12
CA MET A 573 11.85 26.07 -14.92
C MET A 573 11.22 25.32 -13.74
N SER A 574 10.33 24.34 -13.98
CA SER A 574 9.78 23.43 -12.95
C SER A 574 10.90 22.64 -12.27
N SER A 575 11.60 21.82 -13.05
CA SER A 575 12.69 20.94 -12.62
C SER A 575 13.80 21.66 -11.82
N LYS A 576 14.08 22.94 -12.12
CA LYS A 576 15.06 23.75 -11.38
C LYS A 576 14.59 24.29 -10.04
N ASN A 577 13.29 24.28 -9.79
CA ASN A 577 12.68 24.82 -8.57
C ASN A 577 12.28 23.72 -7.56
N VAL A 578 12.01 22.49 -8.00
CA VAL A 578 11.62 21.39 -7.07
C VAL A 578 12.68 21.14 -5.98
N PRO A 579 13.99 21.00 -6.25
CA PRO A 579 14.99 20.82 -5.19
C PRO A 579 14.97 21.96 -4.15
N LYS A 580 14.76 23.20 -4.61
CA LYS A 580 14.72 24.39 -3.76
C LYS A 580 13.42 24.48 -2.95
N LYS A 581 12.29 24.07 -3.53
CA LYS A 581 11.01 23.85 -2.82
C LYS A 581 11.21 22.85 -1.69
N VAL A 582 11.85 21.71 -1.96
CA VAL A 582 12.10 20.64 -0.98
C VAL A 582 13.02 21.10 0.13
N ILE A 583 14.18 21.69 -0.17
CA ILE A 583 15.10 22.22 0.85
C ILE A 583 14.41 23.26 1.72
N ALA A 584 13.69 24.23 1.13
CA ALA A 584 12.96 25.25 1.89
C ALA A 584 11.79 24.69 2.74
N HIS A 585 11.20 23.56 2.33
CA HIS A 585 10.12 22.93 3.08
C HIS A 585 10.62 22.00 4.19
N LEU A 586 11.71 21.25 3.96
CA LEU A 586 12.17 20.19 4.85
C LEU A 586 13.39 20.54 5.71
N LEU A 587 14.36 21.33 5.22
CA LEU A 587 15.59 21.60 5.94
C LEU A 587 15.38 22.63 7.07
N LYS A 588 14.79 22.17 8.17
CA LYS A 588 14.40 23.01 9.32
C LYS A 588 14.93 22.44 10.65
N PRO A 589 16.25 22.39 10.89
CA PRO A 589 16.83 21.69 12.06
C PRO A 589 16.20 22.08 13.41
N ARG A 590 15.93 23.38 13.63
CA ARG A 590 15.31 23.94 14.86
C ARG A 590 13.78 24.00 14.87
N GLY A 591 13.13 23.63 13.77
CA GLY A 591 11.72 23.99 13.54
C GLY A 591 10.90 22.97 12.75
N TRP A 592 11.48 21.81 12.42
CA TRP A 592 10.72 20.69 11.91
C TRP A 592 9.84 20.10 13.00
N LYS A 593 8.64 19.70 12.60
CA LYS A 593 7.70 18.88 13.36
C LYS A 593 7.06 17.90 12.38
N PRO A 594 6.63 16.71 12.82
CA PRO A 594 5.79 15.83 12.01
C PRO A 594 4.60 16.60 11.43
N PRO A 595 4.25 16.42 10.15
CA PRO A 595 3.06 17.05 9.57
C PRO A 595 1.80 16.35 10.11
N VAL A 596 0.85 17.14 10.64
CA VAL A 596 -0.37 16.62 11.30
C VAL A 596 -1.23 15.81 10.33
N CYS A 597 -1.52 16.39 9.16
CA CYS A 597 -1.98 15.59 8.03
C CYS A 597 -0.75 14.89 7.43
N ARG A 598 -0.74 13.55 7.44
CA ARG A 598 0.41 12.75 6.98
C ARG A 598 0.64 12.80 5.46
N GLN A 599 -0.14 13.55 4.68
CA GLN A 599 0.09 13.73 3.24
C GLN A 599 1.51 14.26 2.94
N PHE A 600 2.12 13.81 1.85
CA PHE A 600 3.41 14.35 1.40
C PHE A 600 3.22 15.59 0.49
N PHE A 601 4.13 16.56 0.58
CA PHE A 601 3.96 17.91 -0.02
C PHE A 601 4.43 18.03 -1.49
N LEU A 602 4.89 16.94 -2.10
CA LEU A 602 5.20 16.83 -3.52
C LEU A 602 4.17 15.96 -4.24
N ASP A 603 3.76 16.36 -5.45
CA ASP A 603 2.99 15.46 -6.32
C ASP A 603 3.92 14.49 -7.09
N CYS A 604 3.34 13.46 -7.72
CA CYS A 604 4.07 12.42 -8.45
C CYS A 604 4.99 12.97 -9.56
N ASN A 605 4.64 14.09 -10.18
CA ASN A 605 5.42 14.76 -11.23
C ASN A 605 6.60 15.54 -10.63
N GLU A 606 6.43 16.14 -9.44
CA GLU A 606 7.54 16.77 -8.72
C GLU A 606 8.54 15.74 -8.17
N ILE A 607 8.04 14.57 -7.73
CA ILE A 607 8.89 13.42 -7.38
C ILE A 607 9.64 12.93 -8.64
N GLU A 608 8.99 12.89 -9.80
CA GLU A 608 9.65 12.58 -11.07
C GLU A 608 10.77 13.58 -11.39
N ASP A 609 10.47 14.88 -11.47
CA ASP A 609 11.44 15.97 -11.72
C ASP A 609 12.66 15.87 -10.78
N LEU A 610 12.44 15.60 -9.49
CA LEU A 610 13.50 15.46 -8.49
C LEU A 610 14.37 14.23 -8.73
N CYS A 611 13.77 13.06 -8.95
CA CYS A 611 14.49 11.83 -9.28
C CYS A 611 15.27 12.00 -10.61
N ASP A 612 14.67 12.62 -11.62
CA ASP A 612 15.29 12.89 -12.90
C ASP A 612 16.52 13.80 -12.79
N CYS A 613 16.49 14.79 -11.91
CA CYS A 613 17.66 15.63 -11.64
C CYS A 613 18.78 14.86 -10.91
N ALA A 614 18.44 14.06 -9.90
CA ALA A 614 19.43 13.31 -9.12
C ALA A 614 20.03 12.11 -9.88
N GLU A 615 19.22 11.38 -10.64
CA GLU A 615 19.64 10.23 -11.46
C GLU A 615 20.70 10.62 -12.50
N ARG A 616 20.56 11.80 -13.12
CA ARG A 616 21.58 12.35 -14.04
C ARG A 616 22.94 12.54 -13.37
N ILE A 617 22.98 12.89 -12.09
CA ILE A 617 24.22 13.05 -11.32
C ILE A 617 24.81 11.67 -11.01
N PHE A 618 24.03 10.77 -10.38
CA PHE A 618 24.49 9.42 -10.02
C PHE A 618 24.95 8.59 -11.23
N SER A 619 24.31 8.76 -12.39
CA SER A 619 24.69 8.09 -13.65
C SER A 619 26.06 8.54 -14.22
N ALA A 620 26.55 9.72 -13.82
CA ALA A 620 27.85 10.26 -14.23
C ALA A 620 28.96 10.04 -13.18
N GLU A 621 28.59 9.76 -11.93
CA GLU A 621 29.52 9.45 -10.85
C GLU A 621 30.10 8.03 -10.96
N PRO A 622 31.31 7.76 -10.42
CA PRO A 622 31.89 6.42 -10.34
C PRO A 622 31.18 5.53 -9.30
N SER A 623 31.34 4.20 -9.41
CA SER A 623 30.75 3.25 -8.44
C SER A 623 31.43 3.28 -7.07
N VAL A 624 32.67 3.79 -6.99
CA VAL A 624 33.33 4.22 -5.75
C VAL A 624 33.62 5.72 -5.88
N LEU A 625 32.99 6.53 -5.03
CA LEU A 625 33.22 7.99 -5.00
C LEU A 625 34.63 8.30 -4.50
N GLN A 626 35.23 9.38 -4.98
CA GLN A 626 36.61 9.76 -4.64
C GLN A 626 36.60 11.12 -3.93
N LEU A 627 36.68 11.08 -2.60
CA LEU A 627 36.34 12.18 -1.69
C LEU A 627 37.57 12.73 -0.94
N LYS A 628 37.39 13.90 -0.32
CA LYS A 628 38.44 14.62 0.41
C LYS A 628 38.02 15.02 1.81
N ALA A 629 39.00 15.29 2.66
CA ALA A 629 38.77 15.78 4.01
C ALA A 629 38.65 17.32 4.03
N PRO A 630 37.76 17.91 4.86
CA PRO A 630 36.96 17.26 5.89
C PRO A 630 35.59 16.80 5.35
N VAL A 631 35.02 15.78 5.98
CA VAL A 631 33.70 15.22 5.67
C VAL A 631 32.98 14.76 6.93
N LYS A 632 31.65 14.89 6.97
CA LYS A 632 30.77 14.26 7.96
C LYS A 632 30.21 12.97 7.38
N ILE A 633 30.36 11.85 8.09
CA ILE A 633 29.84 10.55 7.68
C ILE A 633 28.62 10.21 8.55
N PHE A 634 27.53 9.77 7.91
CA PHE A 634 26.26 9.38 8.51
C PHE A 634 25.96 7.92 8.15
N GLY A 635 25.73 7.06 9.15
CA GLY A 635 25.14 5.73 8.97
C GLY A 635 23.61 5.78 8.81
N ASP A 636 22.97 4.63 8.96
CA ASP A 636 21.53 4.37 8.73
C ASP A 636 20.60 5.46 9.30
N LEU A 637 19.57 5.82 8.52
CA LEU A 637 18.58 6.85 8.87
C LEU A 637 17.14 6.32 8.95
N HIS A 638 16.78 5.30 8.17
CA HIS A 638 15.53 4.56 8.24
C HIS A 638 14.28 5.41 8.51
N GLY A 639 14.02 6.44 7.69
CA GLY A 639 12.84 7.31 7.85
C GLY A 639 12.74 8.06 9.19
N GLN A 640 13.78 8.08 10.04
CA GLN A 640 13.82 8.86 11.29
C GLN A 640 14.24 10.31 11.03
N PHE A 641 13.48 11.01 10.18
CA PHE A 641 13.77 12.37 9.74
C PHE A 641 13.98 13.38 10.89
N GLY A 642 13.29 13.18 12.03
CA GLY A 642 13.50 14.00 13.23
C GLY A 642 14.92 13.93 13.77
N ASP A 643 15.58 12.77 13.70
CA ASP A 643 16.97 12.59 14.15
C ASP A 643 17.95 13.20 13.15
N LEU A 644 17.67 13.12 11.84
CA LEU A 644 18.43 13.86 10.82
C LEU A 644 18.39 15.38 11.06
N MET A 645 17.23 15.93 11.43
CA MET A 645 17.09 17.35 11.79
C MET A 645 17.84 17.71 13.08
N ARG A 646 17.83 16.83 14.09
CA ARG A 646 18.60 17.03 15.34
C ARG A 646 20.11 17.02 15.08
N LEU A 647 20.62 16.07 14.29
CA LEU A 647 22.02 16.01 13.87
C LEU A 647 22.44 17.27 13.11
N PHE A 648 21.59 17.80 12.22
CA PHE A 648 21.86 19.05 11.51
C PHE A 648 21.79 20.30 12.38
N ASP A 649 21.09 20.28 13.52
CA ASP A 649 21.07 21.42 14.45
C ASP A 649 22.30 21.44 15.36
N GLU A 650 22.58 20.29 15.99
CA GLU A 650 23.64 20.17 16.99
C GLU A 650 25.04 20.12 16.36
N TYR A 651 25.16 19.53 15.17
CA TYR A 651 26.43 19.31 14.47
C TYR A 651 26.54 19.98 13.10
N GLY A 652 25.63 20.90 12.77
CA GLY A 652 25.67 21.76 11.58
C GLY A 652 24.94 21.19 10.37
N SER A 653 24.24 22.08 9.64
CA SER A 653 23.32 21.74 8.55
C SER A 653 23.92 21.94 7.15
N PRO A 654 23.53 21.13 6.15
CA PRO A 654 23.92 21.30 4.75
C PRO A 654 23.16 22.47 4.09
N SER A 655 23.48 23.70 4.49
CA SER A 655 22.93 24.94 3.93
C SER A 655 23.96 26.05 3.92
N ALA A 656 23.75 27.08 3.08
CA ALA A 656 24.62 28.26 3.01
C ALA A 656 24.69 29.10 4.30
N ALA A 657 23.82 28.85 5.28
CA ALA A 657 23.88 29.43 6.63
C ALA A 657 24.44 28.46 7.69
N GLY A 658 24.62 27.19 7.35
CA GLY A 658 25.39 26.20 8.10
C GLY A 658 26.82 26.13 7.57
N ASP A 659 27.32 24.92 7.29
CA ASP A 659 28.73 24.67 7.02
C ASP A 659 29.03 23.93 5.70
N ILE A 660 28.04 23.77 4.81
CA ILE A 660 28.21 23.12 3.48
C ILE A 660 29.34 23.71 2.62
N ALA A 661 29.74 24.96 2.88
CA ALA A 661 30.84 25.63 2.19
C ALA A 661 32.25 25.23 2.71
N TYR A 662 32.34 24.38 3.74
CA TYR A 662 33.59 24.07 4.43
C TYR A 662 33.82 22.57 4.70
N ILE A 663 32.76 21.76 4.70
CA ILE A 663 32.77 20.34 5.02
C ILE A 663 31.72 19.58 4.20
N ASP A 664 32.12 18.46 3.62
CA ASP A 664 31.25 17.58 2.83
C ASP A 664 30.39 16.69 3.74
N TYR A 665 29.34 16.09 3.16
CA TYR A 665 28.44 15.15 3.84
C TYR A 665 28.40 13.85 3.04
N LEU A 666 28.68 12.73 3.70
CA LEU A 666 28.58 11.37 3.15
C LEU A 666 27.55 10.58 3.95
N PHE A 667 26.57 9.99 3.27
CA PHE A 667 25.57 9.11 3.88
C PHE A 667 25.75 7.68 3.34
N LEU A 668 25.78 6.69 4.24
CA LEU A 668 26.24 5.33 3.94
C LEU A 668 25.16 4.38 3.40
N GLY A 669 23.89 4.73 3.51
CA GLY A 669 22.77 3.90 3.04
C GLY A 669 21.58 3.93 4.00
N ASP A 670 20.60 3.08 3.72
CA ASP A 670 19.40 2.79 4.52
C ASP A 670 18.68 4.08 4.96
N TYR A 671 18.24 4.82 3.94
CA TYR A 671 17.51 6.08 4.06
C TYR A 671 16.02 5.87 4.38
N VAL A 672 15.46 4.77 3.89
CA VAL A 672 14.03 4.44 3.90
C VAL A 672 13.73 3.22 4.79
N ASP A 673 12.44 2.86 4.89
CA ASP A 673 11.90 1.77 5.72
C ASP A 673 11.98 2.00 7.24
N ARG A 674 11.19 1.21 7.97
CA ARG A 674 11.05 1.11 9.44
C ARG A 674 10.59 2.39 10.19
N GLY A 675 11.09 3.57 9.85
CA GLY A 675 10.63 4.85 10.37
C GLY A 675 9.45 5.45 9.61
N GLN A 676 8.97 6.61 10.08
CA GLN A 676 7.67 7.17 9.70
C GLN A 676 7.69 8.22 8.57
N HIS A 677 8.89 8.64 8.14
CA HIS A 677 9.14 9.80 7.29
C HIS A 677 10.23 9.49 6.24
N SER A 678 10.16 8.32 5.61
CA SER A 678 11.09 7.92 4.54
C SER A 678 11.05 8.88 3.36
N LEU A 679 9.86 9.37 3.00
CA LEU A 679 9.65 10.34 1.91
C LEU A 679 10.35 11.67 2.18
N GLU A 680 10.31 12.20 3.42
CA GLU A 680 11.09 13.39 3.79
C GLU A 680 12.59 13.11 3.78
N THR A 681 13.04 11.96 4.31
CA THR A 681 14.47 11.62 4.33
C THR A 681 15.04 11.54 2.92
N ILE A 682 14.49 10.69 2.05
CA ILE A 682 15.02 10.57 0.69
C ILE A 682 14.76 11.82 -0.15
N GLY A 683 13.59 12.47 0.01
CA GLY A 683 13.27 13.72 -0.68
C GLY A 683 14.28 14.82 -0.39
N LEU A 684 14.61 15.05 0.89
CA LEU A 684 15.60 16.04 1.28
C LEU A 684 17.01 15.66 0.80
N LEU A 685 17.44 14.40 0.97
CA LEU A 685 18.77 13.97 0.57
C LEU A 685 18.99 14.08 -0.95
N LEU A 686 17.99 13.71 -1.77
CA LEU A 686 18.04 13.92 -3.23
C LEU A 686 18.04 15.42 -3.60
N ALA A 687 17.24 16.25 -2.93
CA ALA A 687 17.22 17.68 -3.20
C ALA A 687 18.55 18.36 -2.84
N LEU A 688 19.17 17.96 -1.73
CA LEU A 688 20.51 18.38 -1.33
C LEU A 688 21.57 17.93 -2.34
N LYS A 689 21.50 16.68 -2.83
CA LYS A 689 22.40 16.18 -3.89
C LYS A 689 22.28 16.97 -5.19
N VAL A 690 21.08 17.45 -5.55
CA VAL A 690 20.87 18.23 -6.78
C VAL A 690 21.35 19.68 -6.64
N GLU A 691 21.20 20.31 -5.46
CA GLU A 691 21.67 21.69 -5.24
C GLU A 691 23.18 21.76 -4.93
N TYR A 692 23.75 20.73 -4.28
CA TYR A 692 25.14 20.66 -3.83
C TYR A 692 25.84 19.35 -4.25
N PRO A 693 25.92 19.05 -5.57
CA PRO A 693 26.39 17.75 -6.06
C PRO A 693 27.83 17.42 -5.66
N ASP A 694 28.70 18.42 -5.54
CA ASP A 694 30.12 18.23 -5.18
C ASP A 694 30.35 18.05 -3.66
N ASN A 695 29.36 18.35 -2.81
CA ASN A 695 29.50 18.35 -1.33
C ASN A 695 28.57 17.38 -0.59
N ILE A 696 27.55 16.84 -1.27
CA ILE A 696 26.61 15.86 -0.72
C ILE A 696 26.83 14.54 -1.46
N HIS A 697 27.08 13.47 -0.72
CA HIS A 697 27.46 12.18 -1.26
C HIS A 697 26.55 11.09 -0.65
N LEU A 698 25.84 10.37 -1.51
CA LEU A 698 24.95 9.27 -1.10
C LEU A 698 25.49 7.98 -1.72
N ILE A 699 25.71 6.95 -0.89
CA ILE A 699 25.99 5.59 -1.37
C ILE A 699 24.81 4.66 -1.05
N ARG A 700 24.77 3.47 -1.64
CA ARG A 700 23.62 2.57 -1.56
C ARG A 700 23.65 1.67 -0.33
N GLY A 701 22.57 1.64 0.46
CA GLY A 701 22.31 0.62 1.46
C GLY A 701 21.53 -0.58 0.93
N ASN A 702 21.23 -1.55 1.78
CA ASN A 702 20.46 -2.73 1.38
C ASN A 702 18.94 -2.47 1.34
N HIS A 703 18.44 -1.45 2.06
CA HIS A 703 17.05 -1.01 1.98
C HIS A 703 16.76 -0.13 0.75
N GLU A 704 17.78 0.39 0.06
CA GLU A 704 17.62 0.97 -1.27
C GLU A 704 17.43 -0.10 -2.37
N ALA A 705 16.71 -1.21 -2.10
CA ALA A 705 16.38 -2.28 -3.04
C ALA A 705 14.88 -2.62 -3.00
N ALA A 706 14.25 -2.78 -4.18
CA ALA A 706 12.79 -2.82 -4.31
C ALA A 706 12.14 -4.07 -3.68
N ASP A 707 12.83 -5.21 -3.65
CA ASP A 707 12.38 -6.41 -2.95
C ASP A 707 12.42 -6.26 -1.42
N ILE A 708 13.30 -5.40 -0.90
CA ILE A 708 13.44 -5.09 0.51
C ILE A 708 12.43 -4.02 0.94
N ASN A 709 12.42 -2.86 0.28
CA ASN A 709 11.55 -1.73 0.65
C ASN A 709 10.09 -1.85 0.16
N ALA A 710 9.76 -2.95 -0.52
CA ALA A 710 8.38 -3.46 -0.61
C ALA A 710 7.86 -4.04 0.72
N LEU A 711 8.76 -4.54 1.59
CA LEU A 711 8.42 -5.32 2.78
C LEU A 711 8.58 -4.55 4.10
N PHE A 712 9.55 -3.64 4.20
CA PHE A 712 9.94 -3.02 5.48
C PHE A 712 9.39 -1.59 5.71
N GLY A 713 8.53 -1.08 4.82
CA GLY A 713 7.67 0.08 5.08
C GLY A 713 7.50 1.06 3.91
N PHE A 714 8.54 1.32 3.12
CA PHE A 714 8.56 2.45 2.19
C PHE A 714 7.49 2.38 1.11
N ARG A 715 7.22 1.20 0.54
CA ARG A 715 6.11 1.01 -0.40
C ARG A 715 4.75 1.34 0.20
N ILE A 716 4.55 1.02 1.48
CA ILE A 716 3.31 1.31 2.22
C ILE A 716 3.23 2.81 2.50
N GLU A 717 4.34 3.43 2.95
CA GLU A 717 4.42 4.88 3.16
C GLU A 717 4.09 5.67 1.87
N CYS A 718 4.62 5.26 0.72
CA CYS A 718 4.26 5.88 -0.56
C CYS A 718 2.76 5.76 -0.88
N ILE A 719 2.16 4.59 -0.67
CA ILE A 719 0.72 4.35 -0.91
C ILE A 719 -0.15 5.16 0.04
N GLU A 720 0.18 5.16 1.33
CA GLU A 720 -0.50 5.91 2.40
C GLU A 720 -0.51 7.42 2.12
N ARG A 721 0.63 7.97 1.71
CA ARG A 721 0.88 9.42 1.72
C ARG A 721 0.74 10.11 0.36
N LEU A 722 0.63 9.34 -0.72
CA LEU A 722 0.41 9.81 -2.10
C LEU A 722 -0.83 9.18 -2.78
N GLY A 723 -1.51 8.22 -2.12
CA GLY A 723 -2.61 7.42 -2.70
C GLY A 723 -2.10 6.22 -3.51
N GLU A 724 -2.93 5.19 -3.69
CA GLU A 724 -2.46 3.88 -4.20
C GLU A 724 -1.75 3.97 -5.56
N ARG A 725 -2.39 4.54 -6.59
CA ARG A 725 -1.81 4.60 -7.95
C ARG A 725 -0.52 5.42 -8.00
N ASP A 726 -0.56 6.64 -7.47
CA ASP A 726 0.54 7.61 -7.59
C ASP A 726 1.68 7.29 -6.60
N GLY A 727 1.35 6.66 -5.47
CA GLY A 727 2.30 6.11 -4.51
C GLY A 727 3.02 4.85 -5.01
N ILE A 728 2.31 3.90 -5.64
CA ILE A 728 2.96 2.77 -6.32
C ILE A 728 3.89 3.29 -7.42
N TRP A 729 3.43 4.26 -8.22
CA TRP A 729 4.23 4.87 -9.27
C TRP A 729 5.49 5.56 -8.71
N ALA A 730 5.36 6.39 -7.67
CA ALA A 730 6.48 7.10 -7.04
C ALA A 730 7.49 6.12 -6.43
N TRP A 731 7.00 5.07 -5.76
CA TRP A 731 7.83 3.99 -5.23
C TRP A 731 8.64 3.27 -6.31
N HIS A 732 8.04 2.99 -7.48
CA HIS A 732 8.78 2.48 -8.65
C HIS A 732 9.79 3.49 -9.20
N ARG A 733 9.44 4.78 -9.31
CA ARG A 733 10.34 5.83 -9.83
C ARG A 733 11.59 6.00 -8.94
N ILE A 734 11.41 5.99 -7.62
CA ILE A 734 12.50 6.13 -6.65
C ILE A 734 13.39 4.86 -6.65
N ASN A 735 12.81 3.66 -6.73
CA ASN A 735 13.60 2.43 -6.85
C ASN A 735 14.41 2.35 -8.17
N ARG A 736 13.91 2.91 -9.28
CA ARG A 736 14.73 3.06 -10.50
C ARG A 736 15.94 3.96 -10.28
N LEU A 737 15.80 5.05 -9.52
CA LEU A 737 16.92 5.90 -9.12
C LEU A 737 17.89 5.16 -8.18
N PHE A 738 17.39 4.39 -7.21
CA PHE A 738 18.25 3.64 -6.27
C PHE A 738 19.22 2.69 -6.96
N ASN A 739 18.85 2.15 -8.12
CA ASN A 739 19.74 1.32 -8.93
C ASN A 739 20.97 2.07 -9.48
N TRP A 740 20.95 3.40 -9.51
CA TRP A 740 22.08 4.24 -9.91
C TRP A 740 22.97 4.71 -8.76
N LEU A 741 22.57 4.55 -7.49
CA LEU A 741 23.38 5.01 -6.36
C LEU A 741 24.80 4.40 -6.38
N PRO A 742 25.87 5.20 -6.20
CA PRO A 742 27.22 4.71 -5.94
C PRO A 742 27.26 3.70 -4.77
N LEU A 743 28.25 2.81 -4.72
CA LEU A 743 28.24 1.66 -3.82
C LEU A 743 29.25 1.76 -2.67
N ALA A 744 30.25 2.63 -2.80
CA ALA A 744 31.22 2.96 -1.76
C ALA A 744 31.78 4.37 -1.99
N ALA A 745 32.55 4.88 -1.04
CA ALA A 745 33.32 6.10 -1.17
C ALA A 745 34.72 5.93 -0.55
N LEU A 746 35.75 6.46 -1.19
CA LEU A 746 37.14 6.44 -0.73
C LEU A 746 37.57 7.88 -0.41
N ILE A 747 37.95 8.13 0.85
CA ILE A 747 38.33 9.46 1.33
C ILE A 747 39.86 9.54 1.45
N GLU A 748 40.46 10.53 0.78
CA GLU A 748 41.92 10.80 0.72
C GLU A 748 42.78 9.55 0.40
N ASN A 749 42.21 8.58 -0.32
CA ASN A 749 42.80 7.26 -0.60
C ASN A 749 43.16 6.41 0.65
N LYS A 750 42.64 6.75 1.83
CA LYS A 750 42.98 6.07 3.10
C LYS A 750 41.80 5.49 3.88
N ILE A 751 40.58 6.00 3.67
CA ILE A 751 39.39 5.54 4.40
C ILE A 751 38.33 5.09 3.40
N LEU A 752 38.01 3.79 3.39
CA LEU A 752 36.92 3.23 2.58
C LEU A 752 35.62 3.28 3.38
N CYS A 753 34.56 3.80 2.76
CA CYS A 753 33.22 3.91 3.31
C CYS A 753 32.25 3.06 2.48
N MET A 754 31.45 2.22 3.13
CA MET A 754 30.51 1.28 2.51
C MET A 754 29.28 1.07 3.42
N HIS A 755 28.25 0.35 2.97
CA HIS A 755 27.10 0.01 3.83
C HIS A 755 27.32 -1.29 4.61
N GLY A 756 27.41 -2.39 3.86
CA GLY A 756 27.69 -3.74 4.33
C GLY A 756 29.14 -3.89 4.77
N GLY A 757 29.88 -4.76 4.09
CA GLY A 757 31.29 -4.98 4.39
C GLY A 757 32.01 -5.73 3.28
N ILE A 758 33.23 -6.18 3.58
CA ILE A 758 34.09 -6.89 2.60
C ILE A 758 33.66 -8.35 2.38
N GLY A 759 32.93 -8.93 3.34
CA GLY A 759 32.39 -10.28 3.28
C GLY A 759 33.42 -11.34 2.91
N ARG A 760 33.07 -12.20 1.94
CA ARG A 760 33.92 -13.31 1.49
C ARG A 760 34.68 -13.04 0.18
N SER A 761 34.25 -12.05 -0.61
CA SER A 761 34.65 -11.91 -2.02
C SER A 761 35.37 -10.60 -2.36
N ILE A 762 35.25 -9.56 -1.53
CA ILE A 762 35.88 -8.26 -1.76
C ILE A 762 37.24 -8.25 -1.07
N ASN A 763 38.31 -8.25 -1.87
CA ASN A 763 39.69 -8.21 -1.41
C ASN A 763 40.43 -6.95 -1.91
N TYR A 764 39.89 -6.30 -2.95
CA TYR A 764 40.41 -5.08 -3.57
C TYR A 764 39.29 -4.07 -3.89
N VAL A 765 39.55 -2.77 -3.74
CA VAL A 765 38.57 -1.68 -3.99
C VAL A 765 38.10 -1.67 -5.45
N GLU A 766 38.98 -2.00 -6.39
CA GLU A 766 38.67 -2.09 -7.83
C GLU A 766 37.58 -3.12 -8.14
N GLN A 767 37.36 -4.12 -7.26
CA GLN A 767 36.25 -5.06 -7.41
C GLN A 767 34.87 -4.40 -7.24
N ILE A 768 34.80 -3.29 -6.47
CA ILE A 768 33.60 -2.47 -6.29
C ILE A 768 33.47 -1.47 -7.45
N GLU A 769 34.58 -0.86 -7.88
CA GLU A 769 34.60 0.07 -9.02
C GLU A 769 34.08 -0.56 -10.32
N ASN A 770 34.40 -1.84 -10.54
CA ASN A 770 33.97 -2.59 -11.72
C ASN A 770 32.51 -3.11 -11.65
N ILE A 771 31.75 -2.82 -10.58
CA ILE A 771 30.31 -3.15 -10.54
C ILE A 771 29.55 -2.14 -11.41
N PRO A 772 28.86 -2.60 -12.49
CA PRO A 772 28.15 -1.71 -13.39
C PRO A 772 26.88 -1.13 -12.75
N ARG A 773 26.59 0.13 -13.04
CA ARG A 773 25.30 0.78 -12.74
C ARG A 773 24.58 1.15 -14.04
N PRO A 774 23.24 1.07 -14.11
CA PRO A 774 22.33 0.77 -13.01
C PRO A 774 22.37 -0.72 -12.64
N ILE A 775 22.29 -1.00 -11.34
CA ILE A 775 22.18 -2.35 -10.80
C ILE A 775 20.87 -2.97 -11.31
N THR A 776 20.95 -4.12 -11.98
CA THR A 776 19.79 -4.82 -12.54
C THR A 776 19.16 -5.78 -11.54
N MET A 777 17.93 -6.26 -11.80
CA MET A 777 17.29 -7.31 -10.98
C MET A 777 18.05 -8.65 -10.98
N GLU A 778 19.00 -8.84 -11.91
CA GLU A 778 19.87 -10.03 -11.99
C GLU A 778 21.16 -9.88 -11.15
N ALA A 779 21.43 -8.70 -10.58
CA ALA A 779 22.72 -8.34 -10.00
C ALA A 779 23.05 -8.99 -8.63
N GLY A 780 22.43 -10.13 -8.30
CA GLY A 780 22.69 -10.96 -7.11
C GLY A 780 24.06 -11.64 -7.09
N SER A 781 25.09 -10.93 -7.52
CA SER A 781 26.49 -11.33 -7.41
C SER A 781 26.91 -11.39 -5.94
N ILE A 782 27.83 -12.31 -5.62
CA ILE A 782 28.38 -12.46 -4.26
C ILE A 782 29.05 -11.15 -3.81
N LEU A 783 29.67 -10.40 -4.73
CA LEU A 783 30.27 -9.09 -4.47
C LEU A 783 29.23 -8.07 -3.97
N LEU A 784 28.10 -7.90 -4.67
CA LEU A 784 27.07 -6.94 -4.25
C LEU A 784 26.36 -7.39 -2.96
N MET A 785 26.18 -8.71 -2.78
CA MET A 785 25.62 -9.26 -1.54
C MET A 785 26.55 -9.03 -0.34
N ASP A 786 27.84 -9.32 -0.45
CA ASP A 786 28.82 -9.01 0.59
C ASP A 786 28.85 -7.50 0.90
N LEU A 787 28.91 -6.66 -0.14
CA LEU A 787 29.02 -5.20 -0.07
C LEU A 787 27.86 -4.52 0.66
N LEU A 788 26.66 -5.10 0.63
CA LEU A 788 25.44 -4.53 1.24
C LEU A 788 24.94 -5.28 2.48
N TRP A 789 25.32 -6.55 2.68
CA TRP A 789 24.73 -7.43 3.71
C TRP A 789 25.72 -8.22 4.57
N SER A 790 27.04 -8.06 4.39
CA SER A 790 28.02 -8.67 5.30
C SER A 790 28.31 -7.78 6.51
N ASP A 791 28.63 -8.43 7.62
CA ASP A 791 28.92 -7.80 8.92
C ASP A 791 30.29 -8.26 9.47
N PRO A 792 30.94 -7.50 10.36
CA PRO A 792 32.01 -8.02 11.20
C PRO A 792 31.55 -9.22 12.05
N THR A 793 32.48 -9.98 12.61
CA THR A 793 32.16 -11.00 13.62
C THR A 793 31.87 -10.35 14.98
N GLU A 794 31.19 -11.10 15.87
CA GLU A 794 30.74 -10.67 17.22
C GLU A 794 31.81 -10.03 18.12
N ASN A 795 33.09 -10.15 17.79
CA ASN A 795 34.24 -9.51 18.45
C ASN A 795 35.55 -9.89 17.72
N ASP A 796 36.61 -9.10 17.97
CA ASP A 796 37.99 -9.33 17.53
C ASP A 796 38.58 -10.72 17.91
N GLY A 797 37.92 -11.51 18.76
CA GLY A 797 38.30 -12.88 19.09
C GLY A 797 37.87 -13.94 18.06
N VAL A 798 37.09 -13.59 17.03
CA VAL A 798 36.53 -14.52 16.04
C VAL A 798 37.05 -14.21 14.64
N GLU A 799 38.13 -14.88 14.26
CA GLU A 799 38.74 -14.82 12.92
C GLU A 799 37.97 -15.63 11.85
N GLY A 800 38.23 -15.31 10.58
CA GLY A 800 37.78 -16.03 9.39
C GLY A 800 36.41 -15.61 8.88
N LEU A 801 35.68 -16.56 8.28
CA LEU A 801 34.31 -16.35 7.78
C LEU A 801 33.33 -17.22 8.56
N ARG A 802 32.19 -16.63 8.97
CA ARG A 802 31.06 -17.35 9.58
C ARG A 802 29.79 -17.19 8.74
N PRO A 803 28.80 -18.09 8.83
CA PRO A 803 27.45 -17.82 8.35
C PRO A 803 26.84 -16.65 9.13
N ASN A 804 26.13 -15.75 8.44
CA ASN A 804 25.43 -14.63 9.08
C ASN A 804 24.01 -15.04 9.54
N ALA A 805 23.56 -14.53 10.68
CA ALA A 805 22.21 -14.72 11.19
C ALA A 805 21.13 -14.07 10.29
N ARG A 806 21.46 -12.98 9.56
CA ARG A 806 20.54 -12.24 8.69
C ARG A 806 19.94 -13.08 7.56
N GLY A 807 20.61 -14.12 7.06
CA GLY A 807 20.04 -14.97 6.01
C GLY A 807 20.95 -16.03 5.40
N PRO A 808 20.36 -17.06 4.76
CA PRO A 808 21.10 -18.14 4.13
C PRO A 808 21.91 -17.64 2.92
N GLY A 809 23.23 -17.79 2.98
CA GLY A 809 24.14 -17.31 1.94
C GLY A 809 24.85 -16.00 2.27
N LEU A 810 24.48 -15.32 3.35
CA LEU A 810 25.23 -14.20 3.91
C LEU A 810 26.36 -14.68 4.84
N VAL A 811 27.35 -13.82 5.08
CA VAL A 811 28.53 -14.10 5.93
C VAL A 811 28.82 -12.96 6.89
N THR A 812 29.51 -13.31 7.98
CA THR A 812 30.28 -12.33 8.77
C THR A 812 31.78 -12.60 8.61
N PHE A 813 32.60 -11.55 8.77
CA PHE A 813 34.05 -11.58 8.52
C PHE A 813 34.86 -11.12 9.74
N GLY A 814 35.93 -11.86 10.03
CA GLY A 814 36.81 -11.63 11.17
C GLY A 814 37.79 -10.46 10.97
N PRO A 815 38.48 -10.05 12.04
CA PRO A 815 39.45 -8.95 11.99
C PRO A 815 40.65 -9.27 11.09
N ASP A 816 40.99 -10.55 10.92
CA ASP A 816 41.99 -11.04 9.96
C ASP A 816 41.69 -10.58 8.53
N ARG A 817 40.41 -10.65 8.11
CA ARG A 817 39.97 -10.21 6.78
C ARG A 817 40.03 -8.69 6.63
N VAL A 818 39.68 -7.94 7.68
CA VAL A 818 39.80 -6.47 7.71
C VAL A 818 41.25 -6.05 7.60
N MET A 819 42.15 -6.65 8.38
CA MET A 819 43.58 -6.37 8.32
C MET A 819 44.18 -6.77 6.96
N GLU A 820 43.83 -7.93 6.40
CA GLU A 820 44.29 -8.32 5.06
C GLU A 820 43.80 -7.33 3.99
N PHE A 821 42.52 -6.95 4.02
CA PHE A 821 41.95 -5.98 3.08
C PHE A 821 42.62 -4.61 3.18
N CYS A 822 42.82 -4.07 4.38
CA CYS A 822 43.45 -2.75 4.57
C CYS A 822 44.89 -2.75 4.06
N ASN A 823 45.68 -3.80 4.37
CA ASN A 823 47.05 -3.96 3.85
C ASN A 823 47.10 -4.11 2.33
N ASN A 824 46.16 -4.84 1.71
CA ASN A 824 46.12 -5.05 0.26
C ASN A 824 45.77 -3.77 -0.53
N ASN A 825 45.14 -2.78 0.11
CA ASN A 825 44.63 -1.57 -0.55
C ASN A 825 45.28 -0.27 -0.04
N ASP A 826 46.33 -0.36 0.79
CA ASP A 826 46.99 0.77 1.48
C ASP A 826 46.01 1.66 2.29
N LEU A 827 44.97 1.06 2.88
CA LEU A 827 43.95 1.75 3.67
C LEU A 827 44.31 1.73 5.17
N GLU A 828 43.84 2.75 5.89
CA GLU A 828 43.99 2.88 7.34
C GLU A 828 42.69 2.52 8.09
N LEU A 829 41.53 2.64 7.44
CA LEU A 829 40.22 2.45 8.07
C LEU A 829 39.13 2.04 7.06
N ILE A 830 38.22 1.16 7.48
CA ILE A 830 36.89 0.95 6.89
C ILE A 830 35.83 1.62 7.77
N VAL A 831 34.90 2.38 7.20
CA VAL A 831 33.70 2.88 7.87
C VAL A 831 32.47 2.24 7.23
N ARG A 832 31.58 1.68 8.05
CA ARG A 832 30.40 0.93 7.59
C ARG A 832 29.15 1.24 8.43
N ALA A 833 27.97 0.76 8.02
CA ALA A 833 26.69 1.03 8.68
C ALA A 833 25.89 -0.26 8.98
N HIS A 834 24.58 -0.36 8.68
CA HIS A 834 23.74 -1.59 8.69
C HIS A 834 23.51 -2.30 10.05
N GLU A 835 24.28 -1.98 11.09
CA GLU A 835 24.23 -2.59 12.41
C GLU A 835 23.88 -1.55 13.49
N CYS A 836 22.78 -1.80 14.21
CA CYS A 836 22.31 -0.97 15.30
C CYS A 836 23.18 -1.15 16.56
N VAL A 837 24.32 -0.47 16.60
CA VAL A 837 25.26 -0.46 17.73
C VAL A 837 24.83 0.53 18.82
N MET A 838 25.03 0.17 20.09
CA MET A 838 24.38 0.85 21.23
C MET A 838 24.79 2.32 21.41
N ASP A 839 26.06 2.65 21.20
CA ASP A 839 26.58 4.03 21.30
C ASP A 839 26.50 4.80 19.96
N GLY A 840 25.79 4.26 18.96
CA GLY A 840 25.69 4.83 17.61
C GLY A 840 26.96 4.68 16.76
N PHE A 841 28.08 4.29 17.36
CA PHE A 841 29.26 3.79 16.65
C PHE A 841 29.97 2.70 17.46
N GLU A 842 30.69 1.81 16.79
CA GLU A 842 31.51 0.76 17.43
C GLU A 842 32.83 0.57 16.69
N ARG A 843 33.85 0.00 17.34
CA ARG A 843 35.19 -0.25 16.78
C ARG A 843 35.50 -1.74 16.75
N PHE A 844 35.96 -2.21 15.60
CA PHE A 844 36.34 -3.60 15.33
C PHE A 844 37.74 -3.65 14.67
N ALA A 845 38.36 -4.83 14.68
CA ALA A 845 39.69 -5.07 14.12
C ALA A 845 40.75 -4.08 14.64
N GLN A 846 40.85 -3.96 15.97
CA GLN A 846 41.73 -3.02 16.67
C GLN A 846 41.50 -1.54 16.33
N GLY A 847 40.37 -1.21 15.68
CA GLY A 847 40.01 0.13 15.21
C GLY A 847 40.19 0.38 13.72
N HIS A 848 40.58 -0.64 12.92
CA HIS A 848 40.65 -0.55 11.45
C HIS A 848 39.28 -0.72 10.78
N LEU A 849 38.22 -1.03 11.54
CA LEU A 849 36.83 -0.89 11.11
C LEU A 849 36.02 -0.12 12.15
N ILE A 850 35.15 0.78 11.69
CA ILE A 850 34.12 1.45 12.50
C ILE A 850 32.74 1.17 11.93
N THR A 851 31.85 0.65 12.76
CA THR A 851 30.40 0.58 12.50
C THR A 851 29.75 1.88 12.96
N LEU A 852 28.78 2.40 12.21
CA LEU A 852 28.16 3.71 12.42
C LEU A 852 26.65 3.66 12.14
N PHE A 853 25.83 4.25 13.02
CA PHE A 853 24.38 4.20 12.95
C PHE A 853 23.79 5.54 13.40
N SER A 854 23.02 6.24 12.54
CA SER A 854 22.61 7.64 12.80
C SER A 854 21.27 7.80 13.52
N ALA A 855 20.40 6.79 13.49
CA ALA A 855 19.05 6.84 14.06
C ALA A 855 19.01 6.46 15.56
N THR A 856 18.33 7.26 16.39
CA THR A 856 18.23 7.01 17.86
C THR A 856 17.07 6.10 18.21
N ASN A 857 17.21 5.25 19.22
CA ASN A 857 16.18 4.29 19.65
C ASN A 857 15.52 3.56 18.46
N TYR A 858 16.34 2.87 17.67
CA TYR A 858 15.94 2.21 16.43
C TYR A 858 14.74 1.28 16.62
N CYS A 859 13.82 1.32 15.64
CA CYS A 859 12.50 0.68 15.69
C CYS A 859 11.66 1.04 16.94
N GLY A 860 12.01 2.09 17.69
CA GLY A 860 11.41 2.46 18.97
C GLY A 860 11.82 1.57 20.15
N THR A 861 12.68 0.56 19.94
CA THR A 861 12.95 -0.50 20.93
C THR A 861 14.42 -0.72 21.29
N ALA A 862 15.36 -0.32 20.43
CA ALA A 862 16.79 -0.59 20.68
C ALA A 862 17.43 0.29 21.77
N ASN A 863 16.85 1.47 22.03
CA ASN A 863 17.36 2.48 22.97
C ASN A 863 18.83 2.90 22.74
N ASN A 864 19.35 2.70 21.53
CA ASN A 864 20.69 3.11 21.11
C ASN A 864 20.80 4.63 20.92
N ALA A 865 22.00 5.16 21.07
CA ALA A 865 22.37 6.47 20.55
C ALA A 865 22.50 6.41 19.01
N GLY A 866 22.32 7.55 18.36
CA GLY A 866 22.62 7.75 16.94
C GLY A 866 23.86 8.62 16.83
N ALA A 867 24.79 8.31 15.93
CA ALA A 867 26.05 9.02 15.79
C ALA A 867 26.41 9.36 14.34
N ILE A 868 27.23 10.39 14.20
CA ILE A 868 27.94 10.74 12.95
C ILE A 868 29.44 10.82 13.24
N LEU A 869 30.28 10.60 12.23
CA LEU A 869 31.72 10.79 12.33
C LEU A 869 32.11 12.08 11.62
N VAL A 870 32.80 12.98 12.31
CA VAL A 870 33.39 14.19 11.71
C VAL A 870 34.87 13.92 11.47
N LEU A 871 35.28 13.85 10.20
CA LEU A 871 36.66 13.64 9.79
C LEU A 871 37.37 14.99 9.58
N GLY A 872 38.44 15.23 10.34
CA GLY A 872 39.30 16.40 10.17
C GLY A 872 40.21 16.31 8.93
N ARG A 873 40.81 17.45 8.53
CA ARG A 873 41.83 17.51 7.45
C ARG A 873 43.15 16.81 7.79
N ASP A 874 43.30 16.45 9.06
CA ASP A 874 44.35 15.63 9.66
C ASP A 874 43.94 14.15 9.77
N LEU A 875 42.83 13.76 9.12
CA LEU A 875 42.19 12.44 9.19
C LEU A 875 41.78 12.00 10.61
N VAL A 876 41.72 12.92 11.57
CA VAL A 876 41.23 12.61 12.92
C VAL A 876 39.70 12.41 12.88
N VAL A 877 39.27 11.18 13.18
CA VAL A 877 37.86 10.80 13.30
C VAL A 877 37.32 11.21 14.67
N VAL A 878 36.34 12.12 14.69
CA VAL A 878 35.65 12.57 15.91
C VAL A 878 34.19 12.13 15.87
N PRO A 879 33.76 11.14 16.68
CA PRO A 879 32.34 10.79 16.79
C PRO A 879 31.54 11.91 17.46
N LYS A 880 30.30 12.09 17.01
CA LYS A 880 29.31 13.05 17.51
C LYS A 880 27.97 12.34 17.67
N LEU A 881 27.39 12.39 18.86
CA LEU A 881 26.27 11.54 19.25
C LEU A 881 25.02 12.37 19.56
N ILE A 882 23.85 11.82 19.26
CA ILE A 882 22.57 12.19 19.86
C ILE A 882 21.98 10.97 20.59
N HIS A 883 21.41 11.20 21.77
CA HIS A 883 20.74 10.15 22.54
C HIS A 883 19.24 10.11 22.22
N PRO A 884 18.52 9.00 22.52
CA PRO A 884 17.07 8.99 22.48
C PRO A 884 16.45 10.17 23.23
N LEU A 885 15.39 10.77 22.67
CA LEU A 885 14.58 11.73 23.43
C LEU A 885 13.84 10.98 24.55
N PRO A 886 13.70 11.57 25.76
CA PRO A 886 12.91 10.94 26.81
C PRO A 886 11.45 10.82 26.37
N PRO A 887 10.73 9.74 26.75
CA PRO A 887 9.31 9.61 26.44
C PRO A 887 8.53 10.79 27.03
N ALA A 888 7.55 11.29 26.27
CA ALA A 888 6.84 12.53 26.59
C ALA A 888 6.22 12.48 28.00
N SER A 889 6.68 13.35 28.89
CA SER A 889 6.20 13.43 30.27
C SER A 889 4.73 13.84 30.29
N SER A 890 3.88 13.01 30.89
CA SER A 890 2.43 13.19 30.96
C SER A 890 1.99 14.30 31.92
N PHE A 891 2.17 15.55 31.50
CA PHE A 891 1.52 16.71 32.11
C PHE A 891 0.03 16.73 31.71
N PRO A 892 -0.91 16.88 32.67
CA PRO A 892 -2.34 16.66 32.43
C PRO A 892 -3.06 17.90 31.84
N GLU A 893 -2.58 18.40 30.69
CA GLU A 893 -3.24 19.54 30.00
C GLU A 893 -3.10 19.50 28.46
N ALA A 894 -3.25 18.29 27.89
CA ALA A 894 -3.54 18.05 26.47
C ALA A 894 -4.51 16.86 26.35
N SER A 895 -5.37 16.80 25.32
CA SER A 895 -6.33 15.70 25.18
C SER A 895 -5.65 14.38 24.77
N ALA A 896 -6.18 13.27 25.27
CA ALA A 896 -5.53 11.97 25.20
C ALA A 896 -5.50 11.34 23.79
N GLU A 897 -6.21 11.90 22.81
CA GLU A 897 -6.14 11.44 21.41
C GLU A 897 -4.75 11.71 20.79
N CYS A 898 -4.16 12.88 21.06
CA CYS A 898 -2.94 13.35 20.37
C CYS A 898 -1.67 12.55 20.71
N GLN A 899 -1.66 11.76 21.79
CA GLN A 899 -0.49 10.93 22.17
C GLN A 899 -0.57 9.49 21.64
N ALA A 900 -1.70 9.09 21.04
CA ALA A 900 -1.86 7.73 20.55
C ALA A 900 -1.08 7.49 19.25
N GLU A 901 -1.09 8.45 18.31
CA GLU A 901 -0.61 8.29 16.93
C GLU A 901 0.92 8.20 16.79
N ASP A 902 1.68 8.93 17.62
CA ASP A 902 3.16 9.06 17.50
C ASP A 902 3.93 7.73 17.47
N THR A 903 3.37 6.65 18.03
CA THR A 903 4.06 5.35 18.17
C THR A 903 3.73 4.33 17.07
N TRP A 904 2.98 4.69 16.02
CA TRP A 904 2.31 3.65 15.22
C TRP A 904 3.22 2.76 14.34
N MET A 905 4.35 3.20 13.78
CA MET A 905 5.21 2.27 13.00
C MET A 905 6.16 1.39 13.83
N GLN A 906 6.59 1.86 15.00
CA GLN A 906 7.71 1.26 15.75
C GLN A 906 7.45 -0.19 16.21
N VAL A 907 6.27 -0.46 16.78
CA VAL A 907 5.96 -1.72 17.50
C VAL A 907 5.92 -2.98 16.60
N LEU A 908 5.89 -2.85 15.27
CA LEU A 908 5.76 -4.00 14.36
C LEU A 908 7.07 -4.68 13.95
N PHE A 909 8.24 -4.07 14.16
CA PHE A 909 9.49 -4.50 13.51
C PHE A 909 10.59 -5.02 14.46
N ALA A 910 10.37 -5.01 15.78
CA ALA A 910 11.33 -5.39 16.81
C ALA A 910 11.65 -6.92 16.93
N CYS A 911 11.53 -7.68 15.84
CA CYS A 911 11.80 -9.13 15.78
C CYS A 911 12.83 -9.54 14.73
N PHE A 912 13.44 -8.58 14.01
CA PHE A 912 14.56 -8.78 13.08
C PHE A 912 15.57 -7.62 13.18
N CYS A 913 16.11 -7.49 14.39
CA CYS A 913 17.37 -6.84 14.71
C CYS A 913 18.27 -7.92 15.32
#